data_AF-A0A931K6F0-F1
#
_entry.id   AF-A0A931K6F0-F1
#
_cell.length_a   1.000
_cell.length_b   1.000
_cell.length_c   1.000
_cell.angle_alpha   90.00
_cell.angle_beta   90.00
_cell.angle_gamma   90.00
#
_symmetry.space_group_name_H-M   'P 1'
#
loop_
_entity.id
_entity.type
_entity.pdbx_description
1 polymer ?
#
loop_
_entity_poly.entity_id
_entity_poly.type
_entity_poly.pdbx_seq_one_letter_code
_entity_poly.pdbx_strand_id
1 'polypeptide(L)'
;MRFPVWFIAVFTALVWISGGAAADPLGTSVVVRVVGTSPSWGQEGVPAWQTAAPVKQETQYRLYDLQIGRNASLQPIFLALYAFSNETPGNYTSQLPENEWIAYRDAHLVRRIELSPQGAGGAETLAGLVSLFDDVIDAEDIRRLIVSYAGHGGPSVFFENAISLNEGRALLWHLRERIGFRPLIMDFSTNCDVGYFDFMVQFNDVANFALASEHPVGGWGPDTDQVDQWIARGHDANLHQFWSPANSEAEALNASVEMRHAYWETGSENQENQRVRQSLAGYDLQRFRAFMEGFVNAGLVDDADDLTPQSDLGAHVYAASNTELVSRFEAFRSQYRNNNGAAFDWDTPSYGFRVFNRHAFVSQADTLARGVWDGQMQVAGLGAAILPTSRAGQVGSTVTAFATMTNNSSRTFQNCRPTPSNRVVAPLGFAFQTTDPATNALVGEPGVAATLQPGGSQSFIFSIELFDEQAPAELDVSFRCDGSAVSGDNGYARRVGGINTFTVSSSLDPIPDIIALAATATSNGVLEIAAPGQAGAFAVGTFNLGAGDTITARPVLSDAGLPATLTICLTGATGACTSPRADSIDAMILQNQSQSYAVFARTQGAIPLQAAVNRINVEFRDSTGALRGSTSVAIRTR
;
A
#
# COMPACT_ATOMS: atom_id res chain seq x y z
N MET A 1 -1.11 -59.60 -50.99
CA MET A 1 -2.34 -58.97 -50.46
C MET A 1 -1.92 -57.76 -49.67
N ARG A 2 -2.30 -56.57 -50.14
CA ARG A 2 -1.83 -55.27 -49.68
C ARG A 2 -2.95 -54.59 -48.88
N PHE A 3 -2.61 -54.01 -47.74
CA PHE A 3 -3.50 -53.23 -46.88
C PHE A 3 -3.97 -51.94 -47.59
N PRO A 4 -5.25 -51.53 -47.46
CA PRO A 4 -5.71 -50.26 -47.99
C PRO A 4 -5.54 -49.13 -46.95
N VAL A 5 -5.10 -47.98 -47.47
CA VAL A 5 -4.97 -46.68 -46.83
C VAL A 5 -6.25 -45.88 -47.13
N TRP A 6 -6.92 -45.33 -46.11
CA TRP A 6 -7.89 -44.22 -46.22
C TRP A 6 -7.83 -43.40 -44.91
N PHE A 7 -7.11 -42.27 -44.92
CA PHE A 7 -7.62 -40.88 -44.98
C PHE A 7 -8.43 -40.43 -43.76
N ILE A 8 -7.75 -39.79 -42.79
CA ILE A 8 -8.35 -38.90 -41.79
C ILE A 8 -8.18 -37.46 -42.30
N ALA A 9 -9.29 -36.79 -42.56
CA ALA A 9 -9.33 -35.39 -42.95
C ALA A 9 -9.07 -34.52 -41.71
N VAL A 10 -7.95 -33.79 -41.71
CA VAL A 10 -7.67 -32.68 -40.80
C VAL A 10 -8.34 -31.44 -41.38
N PHE A 11 -9.34 -30.89 -40.70
CA PHE A 11 -9.86 -29.55 -41.01
C PHE A 11 -8.85 -28.50 -40.52
N THR A 12 -7.98 -28.04 -41.42
CA THR A 12 -7.28 -26.76 -41.26
C THR A 12 -8.25 -25.63 -41.56
N ALA A 13 -8.73 -24.96 -40.51
CA ALA A 13 -9.29 -23.62 -40.64
C ALA A 13 -8.11 -22.63 -40.75
N LEU A 14 -7.78 -22.24 -41.98
CA LEU A 14 -6.98 -21.04 -42.23
C LEU A 14 -7.81 -19.82 -41.82
N VAL A 15 -7.56 -19.29 -40.63
CA VAL A 15 -7.93 -17.91 -40.30
C VAL A 15 -6.85 -17.01 -40.87
N TRP A 16 -7.23 -16.25 -41.89
CA TRP A 16 -6.49 -15.09 -42.37
C TRP A 16 -6.34 -14.09 -41.22
N ILE A 17 -5.13 -13.97 -40.66
CA ILE A 17 -4.76 -12.83 -39.83
C ILE A 17 -4.46 -11.68 -40.79
N SER A 18 -5.50 -10.97 -41.20
CA SER A 18 -5.36 -9.61 -41.70
C SER A 18 -5.00 -8.73 -40.51
N GLY A 19 -3.82 -8.12 -40.55
CA GLY A 19 -3.34 -7.17 -39.55
C GLY A 19 -4.33 -6.03 -39.32
N GLY A 20 -4.91 -6.03 -38.14
CA GLY A 20 -5.36 -4.85 -37.42
C GLY A 20 -4.90 -5.09 -35.98
N ALA A 21 -3.88 -4.35 -35.55
CA ALA A 21 -3.51 -4.33 -34.14
C ALA A 21 -4.74 -3.87 -33.34
N ALA A 22 -5.37 -4.79 -32.61
CA ALA A 22 -6.20 -4.39 -31.49
C ALA A 22 -5.22 -3.84 -30.45
N ALA A 23 -5.20 -2.52 -30.29
CA ALA A 23 -4.47 -1.87 -29.22
C ALA A 23 -4.88 -2.51 -27.89
N ASP A 24 -3.89 -2.95 -27.11
CA ASP A 24 -4.06 -3.20 -25.68
C ASP A 24 -4.63 -1.89 -25.07
N PRO A 25 -5.81 -1.89 -24.41
CA PRO A 25 -6.32 -0.65 -23.85
C PRO A 25 -5.58 -0.43 -22.53
N LEU A 26 -4.33 0.00 -22.62
CA LEU A 26 -3.57 0.44 -21.46
C LEU A 26 -4.39 1.56 -20.78
N GLY A 27 -4.74 1.41 -19.51
CA GLY A 27 -5.40 2.51 -18.78
C GLY A 27 -4.54 3.80 -18.77
N THR A 28 -5.08 4.87 -18.22
CA THR A 28 -4.45 6.19 -18.18
C THR A 28 -3.35 6.27 -17.10
N SER A 29 -2.17 6.78 -17.47
CA SER A 29 -1.19 7.30 -16.50
C SER A 29 -1.72 8.61 -15.94
N VAL A 30 -2.10 8.63 -14.66
CA VAL A 30 -2.64 9.84 -14.03
C VAL A 30 -1.63 10.44 -13.06
N VAL A 31 -1.25 11.69 -13.33
CA VAL A 31 -0.42 12.50 -12.45
C VAL A 31 -1.33 13.45 -11.67
N VAL A 32 -1.28 13.39 -10.34
CA VAL A 32 -1.82 14.44 -9.48
C VAL A 32 -0.64 15.23 -8.93
N ARG A 33 -0.42 16.41 -9.51
CA ARG A 33 0.62 17.34 -9.09
C ARG A 33 0.07 18.23 -7.98
N VAL A 34 0.48 17.94 -6.75
CA VAL A 34 0.12 18.73 -5.58
C VAL A 34 1.04 19.95 -5.51
N VAL A 35 0.47 21.14 -5.34
CA VAL A 35 1.20 22.42 -5.37
C VAL A 35 0.93 23.21 -4.10
N GLY A 36 1.98 23.54 -3.35
CA GLY A 36 1.90 24.45 -2.21
C GLY A 36 1.90 25.91 -2.67
N THR A 37 0.90 26.70 -2.26
CA THR A 37 0.84 28.14 -2.59
C THR A 37 0.66 28.97 -1.32
N SER A 38 1.51 29.99 -1.14
CA SER A 38 1.41 30.98 -0.06
C SER A 38 0.80 32.28 -0.58
N PRO A 39 0.43 33.28 0.25
CA PRO A 39 -0.07 34.55 -0.25
C PRO A 39 0.95 35.35 -1.06
N SER A 40 2.26 35.08 -0.91
CA SER A 40 3.32 35.73 -1.69
C SER A 40 3.63 35.00 -3.01
N TRP A 41 3.48 33.67 -3.05
CA TRP A 41 3.51 32.87 -4.29
C TRP A 41 2.17 32.89 -5.03
N GLY A 42 1.10 33.19 -4.31
CA GLY A 42 -0.29 33.28 -4.73
C GLY A 42 -0.80 34.71 -4.76
N GLN A 43 0.09 35.72 -4.74
CA GLN A 43 -0.27 37.01 -5.31
C GLN A 43 -0.52 36.76 -6.79
N GLU A 44 -1.78 36.80 -7.12
CA GLU A 44 -2.29 36.67 -8.46
C GLU A 44 -1.55 37.76 -9.29
N GLY A 45 -0.73 37.36 -10.28
CA GLY A 45 0.12 38.30 -11.03
C GLY A 45 1.48 37.78 -11.47
N VAL A 46 1.97 36.66 -10.92
CA VAL A 46 3.09 35.91 -11.52
C VAL A 46 2.57 34.58 -12.05
N PRO A 47 2.44 34.40 -13.39
CA PRO A 47 2.06 33.12 -13.95
C PRO A 47 3.22 32.15 -13.79
N ALA A 48 3.09 31.14 -12.94
CA ALA A 48 4.20 30.20 -12.80
C ALA A 48 3.77 28.75 -12.59
N TRP A 49 2.82 28.46 -11.69
CA TRP A 49 2.62 27.07 -11.29
C TRP A 49 1.67 26.28 -12.20
N GLN A 50 0.63 26.91 -12.76
CA GLN A 50 -0.27 26.25 -13.73
C GLN A 50 0.45 25.99 -15.06
N THR A 51 1.33 26.91 -15.45
CA THR A 51 2.15 26.85 -16.66
C THR A 51 3.36 25.93 -16.54
N ALA A 52 3.72 25.50 -15.33
CA ALA A 52 4.93 24.69 -15.08
C ALA A 52 4.91 23.34 -15.81
N ALA A 53 3.72 22.73 -15.94
CA ALA A 53 3.50 21.51 -16.70
C ALA A 53 2.56 21.83 -17.88
N PRO A 54 3.08 22.17 -19.08
CA PRO A 54 2.28 22.67 -20.19
C PRO A 54 1.41 21.60 -20.86
N VAL A 55 1.83 20.32 -20.78
CA VAL A 55 1.06 19.19 -21.28
C VAL A 55 0.21 18.62 -20.14
N LYS A 56 -1.11 18.86 -20.22
CA LYS A 56 -2.10 18.44 -19.21
C LYS A 56 -2.81 17.14 -19.60
N GLN A 57 -2.94 16.86 -20.88
CA GLN A 57 -3.62 15.68 -21.40
C GLN A 57 -3.03 15.22 -22.73
N GLU A 58 -2.87 13.91 -22.88
CA GLU A 58 -2.55 13.21 -24.14
C GLU A 58 -3.25 11.85 -24.13
N THR A 59 -3.12 11.05 -25.19
CA THR A 59 -3.66 9.69 -25.21
C THR A 59 -3.11 8.89 -24.02
N GLN A 60 -4.00 8.43 -23.13
CA GLN A 60 -3.67 7.64 -21.93
C GLN A 60 -2.68 8.34 -20.98
N TYR A 61 -2.63 9.68 -20.98
CA TYR A 61 -1.94 10.49 -19.98
C TYR A 61 -2.83 11.64 -19.53
N ARG A 62 -2.89 11.85 -18.21
CA ARG A 62 -3.70 12.91 -17.59
C ARG A 62 -2.96 13.55 -16.44
N LEU A 63 -3.00 14.88 -16.37
CA LEU A 63 -2.48 15.66 -15.24
C LEU A 63 -3.59 16.47 -14.60
N TYR A 64 -3.72 16.31 -13.29
CA TYR A 64 -4.49 17.18 -12.41
C TYR A 64 -3.54 17.99 -11.54
N ASP A 65 -3.84 19.27 -11.35
CA ASP A 65 -3.14 20.09 -10.36
C ASP A 65 -4.02 20.21 -9.11
N LEU A 66 -3.48 19.85 -7.94
CA LEU A 66 -4.14 19.97 -6.64
C LEU A 66 -3.44 21.04 -5.82
N GLN A 67 -4.07 22.20 -5.70
CA GLN A 67 -3.55 23.33 -4.94
C GLN A 67 -3.83 23.17 -3.45
N ILE A 68 -2.79 23.33 -2.64
CA ILE A 68 -2.89 23.61 -1.21
C ILE A 68 -2.71 25.12 -1.04
N GLY A 69 -3.82 25.81 -0.80
CA GLY A 69 -3.84 27.25 -0.53
C GLY A 69 -3.49 27.52 0.91
N ARG A 70 -2.51 28.40 1.16
CA ARG A 70 -2.03 28.73 2.51
C ARG A 70 -2.20 30.20 2.85
N ASN A 71 -2.29 30.47 4.15
CA ASN A 71 -2.21 31.83 4.68
C ASN A 71 -0.75 32.29 4.87
N ALA A 72 -0.56 33.52 5.39
CA ALA A 72 0.77 34.10 5.60
C ALA A 72 1.62 33.35 6.64
N SER A 73 1.00 32.52 7.47
CA SER A 73 1.67 31.63 8.44
C SER A 73 1.89 30.22 7.89
N LEU A 74 1.75 30.04 6.57
CA LEU A 74 1.90 28.77 5.84
C LEU A 74 0.92 27.66 6.27
N GLN A 75 -0.16 28.01 6.97
CA GLN A 75 -1.21 27.04 7.32
C GLN A 75 -2.16 26.85 6.14
N PRO A 76 -2.58 25.60 5.83
CA PRO A 76 -3.62 25.33 4.84
C PRO A 76 -4.93 26.01 5.21
N ILE A 77 -5.55 26.66 4.22
CA ILE A 77 -6.84 27.35 4.35
C ILE A 77 -7.86 26.92 3.29
N PHE A 78 -7.41 26.35 2.18
CA PHE A 78 -8.29 25.68 1.21
C PHE A 78 -7.52 24.64 0.40
N LEU A 79 -8.25 23.72 -0.21
CA LEU A 79 -7.77 22.80 -1.23
C LEU A 79 -8.57 23.03 -2.52
N ALA A 80 -7.92 23.00 -3.67
CA ALA A 80 -8.59 23.12 -4.96
C ALA A 80 -8.00 22.17 -6.00
N LEU A 81 -8.85 21.37 -6.63
CA LEU A 81 -8.49 20.47 -7.70
C LEU A 81 -8.83 21.09 -9.04
N TYR A 82 -7.87 21.10 -9.96
CA TYR A 82 -8.00 21.66 -11.30
C TYR A 82 -7.71 20.62 -12.37
N ALA A 83 -8.48 20.70 -13.46
CA ALA A 83 -8.26 19.97 -14.70
C ALA A 83 -8.02 20.97 -15.83
N PHE A 84 -6.80 21.51 -15.89
CA PHE A 84 -6.39 22.44 -16.93
C PHE A 84 -6.33 21.77 -18.31
N SER A 85 -6.48 22.55 -19.38
CA SER A 85 -6.25 22.08 -20.74
C SER A 85 -4.80 22.36 -21.18
N ASN A 86 -4.39 21.76 -22.30
CA ASN A 86 -3.10 22.07 -22.94
C ASN A 86 -3.05 23.51 -23.48
N GLU A 87 -4.20 24.20 -23.56
CA GLU A 87 -4.30 25.60 -23.93
C GLU A 87 -4.21 26.45 -22.66
N THR A 88 -3.02 27.00 -22.40
CA THR A 88 -2.81 27.94 -21.29
C THR A 88 -2.69 29.36 -21.85
N PRO A 89 -3.47 30.33 -21.33
CA PRO A 89 -3.36 31.71 -21.78
C PRO A 89 -2.03 32.29 -21.26
N GLY A 90 -1.13 32.69 -22.16
CA GLY A 90 0.20 33.20 -21.83
C GLY A 90 1.29 32.13 -21.66
N ASN A 91 2.57 32.55 -21.68
CA ASN A 91 3.71 31.70 -21.33
C ASN A 91 4.45 32.26 -20.10
N TYR A 92 5.52 31.58 -19.66
CA TYR A 92 6.35 31.96 -18.51
C TYR A 92 6.86 33.43 -18.52
N THR A 93 6.92 34.05 -19.71
CA THR A 93 7.41 35.42 -19.95
C THR A 93 6.31 36.47 -20.16
N SER A 94 5.04 36.08 -20.35
CA SER A 94 3.93 37.03 -20.57
C SER A 94 2.98 37.07 -19.38
N GLN A 95 3.11 38.09 -18.54
CA GLN A 95 2.21 38.35 -17.41
C GLN A 95 0.82 38.77 -17.93
N LEU A 96 -0.15 37.85 -17.89
CA LEU A 96 -1.56 38.25 -17.96
C LEU A 96 -1.95 38.98 -16.67
N PRO A 97 -2.90 39.92 -16.75
CA PRO A 97 -3.52 40.53 -15.58
C PRO A 97 -4.04 39.49 -14.57
N GLU A 98 -3.98 39.87 -13.30
CA GLU A 98 -4.41 39.10 -12.13
C GLU A 98 -5.77 38.40 -12.31
N ASN A 99 -6.77 39.19 -12.70
CA ASN A 99 -8.16 38.78 -12.91
C ASN A 99 -8.34 37.78 -14.06
N GLU A 100 -7.49 37.83 -15.10
CA GLU A 100 -7.54 36.86 -16.20
C GLU A 100 -7.06 35.48 -15.74
N TRP A 101 -6.05 35.44 -14.86
CA TRP A 101 -5.60 34.18 -14.25
C TRP A 101 -6.60 33.58 -13.28
N ILE A 102 -7.36 34.41 -12.56
CA ILE A 102 -8.47 33.94 -11.72
C ILE A 102 -9.54 33.32 -12.60
N ALA A 103 -9.98 34.03 -13.63
CA ALA A 103 -11.00 33.54 -14.55
C ALA A 103 -10.58 32.23 -15.23
N TYR A 104 -9.32 32.10 -15.64
CA TYR A 104 -8.78 30.86 -16.18
C TYR A 104 -8.83 29.71 -15.17
N ARG A 105 -8.38 29.94 -13.92
CA ARG A 105 -8.45 28.93 -12.85
C ARG A 105 -9.88 28.50 -12.57
N ASP A 106 -10.80 29.44 -12.43
CA ASP A 106 -12.20 29.16 -12.15
C ASP A 106 -12.86 28.35 -13.27
N ALA A 107 -12.50 28.62 -14.53
CA ALA A 107 -12.98 27.85 -15.68
C ALA A 107 -12.50 26.39 -15.70
N HIS A 108 -11.41 26.08 -14.99
CA HIS A 108 -10.81 24.73 -14.92
C HIS A 108 -10.93 24.08 -13.53
N LEU A 109 -11.65 24.72 -12.60
CA LEU A 109 -11.86 24.21 -11.26
C LEU A 109 -12.78 22.99 -11.29
N VAL A 110 -12.27 21.85 -10.85
CA VAL A 110 -13.08 20.63 -10.64
C VAL A 110 -13.85 20.77 -9.33
N ARG A 111 -13.13 21.07 -8.24
CA ARG A 111 -13.73 21.22 -6.92
C ARG A 111 -12.81 21.98 -5.98
N ARG A 112 -13.42 22.74 -5.08
CA ARG A 112 -12.73 23.46 -4.01
C ARG A 112 -13.32 23.10 -2.65
N ILE A 113 -12.45 22.96 -1.65
CA ILE A 113 -12.79 22.68 -0.25
C ILE A 113 -12.18 23.78 0.59
N GLU A 114 -13.03 24.59 1.23
CA GLU A 114 -12.59 25.56 2.23
C GLU A 114 -12.25 24.82 3.53
N LEU A 115 -11.18 25.24 4.19
CA LEU A 115 -10.73 24.69 5.45
C LEU A 115 -10.98 25.69 6.59
N SER A 116 -10.91 25.21 7.83
CA SER A 116 -11.18 26.01 9.02
C SER A 116 -10.40 27.36 9.05
N PRO A 117 -11.05 28.49 9.42
CA PRO A 117 -10.47 29.84 9.31
C PRO A 117 -9.21 30.12 10.13
N GLN A 118 -8.93 29.30 11.13
CA GLN A 118 -7.77 29.44 12.04
C GLN A 118 -6.55 28.64 11.57
N GLY A 119 -6.60 28.09 10.35
CA GLY A 119 -5.70 27.07 9.84
C GLY A 119 -6.30 25.67 10.10
N ALA A 120 -6.39 24.85 9.06
CA ALA A 120 -6.77 23.45 9.25
C ALA A 120 -5.67 22.69 9.98
N GLY A 121 -6.07 21.80 10.89
CA GLY A 121 -5.19 20.75 11.38
C GLY A 121 -4.97 19.66 10.32
N GLY A 122 -3.91 18.86 10.48
CA GLY A 122 -3.55 17.80 9.53
C GLY A 122 -4.69 16.84 9.19
N ALA A 123 -5.57 16.52 10.14
CA ALA A 123 -6.72 15.63 9.92
C ALA A 123 -7.77 16.21 8.95
N GLU A 124 -8.06 17.50 9.03
CA GLU A 124 -9.02 18.17 8.14
C GLU A 124 -8.45 18.27 6.73
N THR A 125 -7.17 18.68 6.63
CA THR A 125 -6.45 18.70 5.34
C THR A 125 -6.36 17.31 4.72
N LEU A 126 -6.07 16.28 5.50
CA LEU A 126 -6.04 14.89 5.04
C LEU A 126 -7.41 14.46 4.47
N ALA A 127 -8.50 14.73 5.20
CA ALA A 127 -9.84 14.36 4.75
C ALA A 127 -10.20 15.05 3.42
N GLY A 128 -9.85 16.33 3.28
CA GLY A 128 -10.02 17.07 2.03
C GLY A 128 -9.18 16.51 0.88
N LEU A 129 -7.90 16.19 1.14
CA LEU A 129 -7.03 15.55 0.15
C LEU A 129 -7.58 14.21 -0.31
N VAL A 130 -7.97 13.34 0.63
CA VAL A 130 -8.61 12.04 0.33
C VAL A 130 -9.82 12.23 -0.59
N SER A 131 -10.71 13.17 -0.25
CA SER A 131 -11.90 13.43 -1.08
C SER A 131 -11.56 13.92 -2.49
N LEU A 132 -10.54 14.76 -2.67
CA LEU A 132 -10.16 15.27 -4.00
C LEU A 132 -9.42 14.22 -4.84
N PHE A 133 -8.60 13.38 -4.21
CA PHE A 133 -7.99 12.25 -4.90
C PHE A 133 -9.04 11.21 -5.33
N ASP A 134 -10.08 11.00 -4.52
CA ASP A 134 -11.21 10.15 -4.89
C ASP A 134 -11.92 10.67 -6.15
N ASP A 135 -12.16 11.98 -6.23
CA ASP A 135 -12.73 12.61 -7.43
C ASP A 135 -11.88 12.35 -8.68
N VAL A 136 -10.54 12.30 -8.56
CA VAL A 136 -9.63 11.94 -9.67
C VAL A 136 -9.73 10.47 -10.02
N ILE A 137 -9.67 9.58 -9.02
CA ILE A 137 -9.68 8.12 -9.25
C ILE A 137 -11.01 7.67 -9.85
N ASP A 138 -12.13 8.29 -9.45
CA ASP A 138 -13.45 7.96 -9.99
C ASP A 138 -13.68 8.49 -11.41
N ALA A 139 -12.92 9.51 -11.83
CA ALA A 139 -13.02 10.10 -13.16
C ALA A 139 -12.19 9.37 -14.23
N GLU A 140 -11.20 8.56 -13.84
CA GLU A 140 -10.16 8.07 -14.74
C GLU A 140 -10.01 6.53 -14.68
N ASP A 141 -9.78 5.91 -15.83
CA ASP A 141 -9.38 4.49 -15.89
C ASP A 141 -7.90 4.35 -15.55
N ILE A 142 -7.57 4.39 -14.26
CA ILE A 142 -6.19 4.41 -13.80
C ILE A 142 -5.43 3.17 -14.28
N ARG A 143 -4.29 3.35 -14.95
CA ARG A 143 -3.23 2.34 -15.10
C ARG A 143 -2.22 2.44 -13.97
N ARG A 144 -1.82 3.67 -13.65
CA ARG A 144 -0.91 4.03 -12.56
C ARG A 144 -1.22 5.44 -12.09
N LEU A 145 -0.98 5.67 -10.80
CA LEU A 145 -1.19 6.95 -10.15
C LEU A 145 0.15 7.52 -9.68
N ILE A 146 0.45 8.75 -10.07
CA ILE A 146 1.65 9.47 -9.67
C ILE A 146 1.20 10.61 -8.75
N VAL A 147 1.63 10.55 -7.49
CA VAL A 147 1.49 11.65 -6.54
C VAL A 147 2.76 12.47 -6.61
N SER A 148 2.71 13.58 -7.33
CA SER A 148 3.82 14.51 -7.49
C SER A 148 3.66 15.67 -6.53
N TYR A 149 4.75 16.17 -5.93
CA TYR A 149 4.71 17.38 -5.13
C TYR A 149 5.65 18.45 -5.68
N ALA A 150 5.09 19.63 -5.95
CA ALA A 150 5.81 20.83 -6.33
C ALA A 150 5.73 21.84 -5.17
N GLY A 151 6.82 21.91 -4.41
CA GLY A 151 6.93 22.75 -3.22
C GLY A 151 8.24 22.55 -2.47
N HIS A 152 8.38 23.18 -1.32
CA HIS A 152 9.53 22.97 -0.43
C HIS A 152 9.54 21.54 0.14
N GLY A 153 10.75 20.98 0.24
CA GLY A 153 10.98 19.73 0.95
C GLY A 153 11.50 19.95 2.36
N GLY A 154 11.68 18.85 3.07
CA GLY A 154 12.36 18.82 4.34
C GLY A 154 12.23 17.46 5.02
N PRO A 155 13.09 17.16 6.00
CA PRO A 155 12.92 15.96 6.81
C PRO A 155 11.60 16.04 7.59
N SER A 156 10.95 14.89 7.76
CA SER A 156 9.76 14.71 8.58
C SER A 156 8.49 15.49 8.19
N VAL A 157 8.45 16.11 7.00
CA VAL A 157 7.26 16.85 6.51
C VAL A 157 6.66 16.20 5.27
N PHE A 158 5.34 16.27 5.12
CA PHE A 158 4.63 15.84 3.92
C PHE A 158 3.81 17.02 3.37
N PHE A 159 3.99 17.33 2.09
CA PHE A 159 3.44 18.54 1.46
C PHE A 159 3.68 19.82 2.28
N GLU A 160 4.94 20.16 2.58
CA GLU A 160 5.30 21.32 3.42
C GLU A 160 4.51 21.39 4.73
N ASN A 161 4.42 20.25 5.43
CA ASN A 161 3.73 20.14 6.71
C ASN A 161 2.24 20.53 6.63
N ALA A 162 1.61 20.43 5.44
CA ALA A 162 0.15 20.47 5.35
C ALA A 162 -0.46 19.27 6.08
N ILE A 163 0.23 18.14 6.01
CA ILE A 163 -0.06 16.93 6.79
C ILE A 163 1.27 16.33 7.30
N SER A 164 1.19 15.58 8.39
CA SER A 164 2.32 14.81 8.90
C SER A 164 2.68 13.64 7.98
N LEU A 165 3.88 13.06 8.13
CA LEU A 165 4.26 11.83 7.41
C LEU A 165 3.30 10.65 7.66
N ASN A 166 2.70 10.57 8.86
CA ASN A 166 1.71 9.53 9.18
C ASN A 166 0.39 9.76 8.46
N GLU A 167 -0.05 11.01 8.36
CA GLU A 167 -1.23 11.37 7.57
C GLU A 167 -0.96 11.21 6.07
N GLY A 168 0.24 11.54 5.59
CA GLY A 168 0.68 11.24 4.22
C GLY A 168 0.65 9.74 3.93
N ARG A 169 1.06 8.90 4.88
CA ARG A 169 0.95 7.45 4.76
C ARG A 169 -0.50 7.00 4.72
N ALA A 170 -1.37 7.57 5.55
CA ALA A 170 -2.80 7.29 5.55
C ALA A 170 -3.44 7.66 4.20
N LEU A 171 -3.05 8.80 3.61
CA LEU A 171 -3.46 9.19 2.27
C LEU A 171 -3.03 8.13 1.25
N LEU A 172 -1.73 7.82 1.17
CA LEU A 172 -1.23 6.86 0.17
C LEU A 172 -1.78 5.44 0.37
N TRP A 173 -2.02 5.02 1.61
CA TRP A 173 -2.70 3.75 1.92
C TRP A 173 -4.12 3.75 1.35
N HIS A 174 -4.88 4.82 1.56
CA HIS A 174 -6.22 4.97 0.97
C HIS A 174 -6.17 4.93 -0.55
N LEU A 175 -5.23 5.63 -1.19
CA LEU A 175 -5.05 5.59 -2.64
C LEU A 175 -4.72 4.18 -3.13
N ARG A 176 -3.83 3.47 -2.44
CA ARG A 176 -3.49 2.06 -2.71
C ARG A 176 -4.72 1.17 -2.66
N GLU A 177 -5.57 1.32 -1.65
CA GLU A 177 -6.82 0.55 -1.54
C GLU A 177 -7.79 0.85 -2.68
N ARG A 178 -7.83 2.10 -3.16
CA ARG A 178 -8.68 2.53 -4.27
C ARG A 178 -8.18 2.04 -5.62
N ILE A 179 -6.87 2.04 -5.84
CA ILE A 179 -6.29 1.65 -7.13
C ILE A 179 -5.88 0.16 -7.18
N GLY A 180 -5.87 -0.56 -6.05
CA GLY A 180 -5.51 -1.97 -5.98
C GLY A 180 -4.04 -2.23 -6.34
N PHE A 181 -3.79 -3.24 -7.18
CA PHE A 181 -2.44 -3.65 -7.59
C PHE A 181 -1.75 -2.70 -8.59
N ARG A 182 -2.45 -1.65 -9.04
CA ARG A 182 -1.91 -0.67 -10.00
C ARG A 182 -0.75 0.13 -9.41
N PRO A 183 0.29 0.49 -10.17
CA PRO A 183 1.42 1.22 -9.61
C PRO A 183 1.03 2.56 -8.96
N LEU A 184 1.55 2.82 -7.75
CA LEU A 184 1.51 4.11 -7.06
C LEU A 184 2.95 4.63 -6.95
N ILE A 185 3.18 5.82 -7.47
CA ILE A 185 4.50 6.45 -7.51
C ILE A 185 4.48 7.75 -6.72
N MET A 186 5.51 7.95 -5.91
CA MET A 186 5.77 9.22 -5.23
C MET A 186 6.81 10.01 -6.03
N ASP A 187 6.43 11.12 -6.63
CA ASP A 187 7.37 12.02 -7.31
C ASP A 187 7.64 13.26 -6.45
N PHE A 188 8.67 13.17 -5.62
CA PHE A 188 9.15 14.25 -4.75
C PHE A 188 10.52 14.76 -5.23
N SER A 189 10.76 14.67 -6.55
CA SER A 189 12.02 15.03 -7.19
C SER A 189 12.39 16.51 -7.08
N THR A 190 11.43 17.38 -6.78
CA THR A 190 11.66 18.82 -6.60
C THR A 190 11.89 19.20 -5.14
N ASN A 191 11.77 18.25 -4.22
CA ASN A 191 11.82 18.49 -2.79
C ASN A 191 13.22 18.27 -2.21
N CYS A 192 13.64 19.18 -1.35
CA CYS A 192 14.87 19.06 -0.57
C CYS A 192 14.79 17.90 0.43
N ASP A 193 15.89 17.16 0.57
CA ASP A 193 16.15 16.31 1.73
C ASP A 193 15.08 15.24 2.04
N VAL A 194 14.48 14.65 0.99
CA VAL A 194 13.47 13.58 1.08
C VAL A 194 14.00 12.17 0.72
N GLY A 195 15.24 12.08 0.22
CA GLY A 195 15.95 10.84 -0.09
C GLY A 195 16.63 10.21 1.13
N TYR A 196 15.86 9.87 2.15
CA TYR A 196 16.40 9.35 3.42
C TYR A 196 15.61 8.16 3.97
N PHE A 197 16.24 7.48 4.92
CA PHE A 197 15.77 6.23 5.50
C PHE A 197 14.34 6.30 6.01
N ASP A 198 14.03 7.17 7.00
CA ASP A 198 12.71 7.19 7.62
C ASP A 198 11.59 7.54 6.62
N PHE A 199 11.90 8.29 5.54
CA PHE A 199 10.92 8.55 4.47
C PHE A 199 10.62 7.28 3.66
N MET A 200 11.64 6.54 3.22
CA MET A 200 11.44 5.31 2.44
C MET A 200 10.80 4.22 3.28
N VAL A 201 11.20 4.13 4.54
CA VAL A 201 10.52 3.39 5.60
C VAL A 201 9.03 3.76 5.61
N GLN A 202 8.66 5.02 5.80
CA GLN A 202 7.26 5.38 5.96
C GLN A 202 6.35 4.91 4.80
N PHE A 203 6.88 4.70 3.59
CA PHE A 203 6.05 4.52 2.39
C PHE A 203 6.30 3.23 1.58
N ASN A 204 7.28 2.38 1.91
CA ASN A 204 7.70 1.27 1.03
C ASN A 204 6.68 0.15 0.80
N ASP A 205 5.67 0.02 1.64
CA ASP A 205 4.58 -0.95 1.49
C ASP A 205 3.32 -0.34 0.86
N VAL A 206 3.24 0.99 0.75
CA VAL A 206 2.09 1.69 0.15
C VAL A 206 2.38 2.18 -1.26
N ALA A 207 3.61 2.60 -1.54
CA ALA A 207 4.07 3.03 -2.86
C ALA A 207 5.00 1.99 -3.49
N ASN A 208 4.99 1.88 -4.82
CA ASN A 208 5.90 0.99 -5.54
C ASN A 208 7.26 1.66 -5.76
N PHE A 209 7.23 2.97 -6.07
CA PHE A 209 8.42 3.72 -6.47
C PHE A 209 8.44 5.12 -5.88
N ALA A 210 9.64 5.68 -5.71
CA ALA A 210 9.83 7.08 -5.33
C ALA A 210 10.92 7.76 -6.16
N LEU A 211 10.72 9.03 -6.52
CA LEU A 211 11.77 9.96 -6.91
C LEU A 211 12.04 10.91 -5.75
N ALA A 212 13.27 10.96 -5.28
CA ALA A 212 13.62 11.78 -4.13
C ALA A 212 15.08 12.24 -4.18
N SER A 213 15.32 13.48 -3.75
CA SER A 213 16.67 14.02 -3.56
C SER A 213 17.09 13.86 -2.11
N GLU A 214 18.29 13.36 -1.87
CA GLU A 214 18.88 13.42 -0.54
C GLU A 214 19.38 14.83 -0.20
N HIS A 215 19.78 15.64 -1.19
CA HIS A 215 20.31 17.00 -1.03
C HIS A 215 19.25 18.09 -1.26
N PRO A 216 19.52 19.34 -0.84
CA PRO A 216 18.70 20.47 -1.25
C PRO A 216 18.55 20.53 -2.77
N VAL A 217 17.35 20.92 -3.23
CA VAL A 217 17.04 21.04 -4.65
C VAL A 217 16.97 22.52 -5.02
N GLY A 218 17.72 22.92 -6.06
CA GLY A 218 17.79 24.31 -6.51
C GLY A 218 18.82 25.15 -5.75
N GLY A 219 18.61 26.47 -5.71
CA GLY A 219 19.53 27.42 -5.07
C GLY A 219 20.61 27.99 -6.00
N TRP A 220 20.56 27.68 -7.29
CA TRP A 220 21.43 28.17 -8.37
C TRP A 220 20.60 28.65 -9.56
N GLY A 221 21.23 29.34 -10.52
CA GLY A 221 20.65 29.95 -11.74
C GLY A 221 21.29 29.40 -13.04
N PRO A 222 20.66 29.56 -14.22
CA PRO A 222 21.23 29.04 -15.46
C PRO A 222 22.45 29.86 -15.83
N ASP A 223 23.38 29.24 -16.53
CA ASP A 223 24.43 29.97 -17.21
C ASP A 223 23.78 30.83 -18.31
N THR A 224 24.41 31.97 -18.65
CA THR A 224 23.72 33.06 -19.38
C THR A 224 23.17 32.63 -20.75
N ASP A 225 23.81 31.67 -21.41
CA ASP A 225 23.42 31.12 -22.72
C ASP A 225 22.56 29.84 -22.63
N GLN A 226 22.22 29.39 -21.42
CA GLN A 226 21.51 28.13 -21.18
C GLN A 226 20.06 28.31 -20.69
N VAL A 227 19.55 29.53 -20.59
CA VAL A 227 18.19 29.84 -20.07
C VAL A 227 17.09 29.02 -20.78
N ASP A 228 17.12 28.94 -22.11
CA ASP A 228 16.12 28.19 -22.87
C ASP A 228 16.21 26.67 -22.59
N GLN A 229 17.43 26.15 -22.46
CA GLN A 229 17.64 24.74 -22.15
C GLN A 229 17.24 24.40 -20.71
N TRP A 230 17.51 25.30 -19.76
CA TRP A 230 17.01 25.17 -18.39
C TRP A 230 15.49 25.01 -18.41
N ILE A 231 14.78 25.92 -19.09
CA ILE A 231 13.31 25.91 -19.10
C ILE A 231 12.82 24.61 -19.75
N ALA A 232 13.41 24.21 -20.88
CA ALA A 232 13.04 22.99 -21.59
C ALA A 232 13.34 21.71 -20.79
N ARG A 233 14.39 21.69 -19.96
CA ARG A 233 14.80 20.54 -19.15
C ARG A 233 14.17 20.51 -17.75
N GLY A 234 13.30 21.48 -17.42
CA GLY A 234 12.60 21.52 -16.14
C GLY A 234 11.75 20.26 -15.90
N HIS A 235 11.72 19.76 -14.66
CA HIS A 235 11.04 18.50 -14.31
C HIS A 235 9.56 18.51 -14.67
N ASP A 236 8.82 19.49 -14.16
CA ASP A 236 7.36 19.60 -14.36
C ASP A 236 6.98 19.73 -15.84
N ALA A 237 7.84 20.37 -16.65
CA ALA A 237 7.62 20.53 -18.08
C ALA A 237 7.61 19.18 -18.84
N ASN A 238 8.27 18.17 -18.28
CA ASN A 238 8.52 16.88 -18.92
C ASN A 238 7.77 15.71 -18.27
N LEU A 239 6.89 15.95 -17.28
CA LEU A 239 6.10 14.89 -16.62
C LEU A 239 5.36 13.97 -17.62
N HIS A 240 4.81 14.54 -18.69
CA HIS A 240 4.14 13.78 -19.76
C HIS A 240 5.07 12.82 -20.51
N GLN A 241 6.34 13.20 -20.68
CA GLN A 241 7.34 12.36 -21.34
C GLN A 241 7.75 11.22 -20.42
N PHE A 242 7.98 11.50 -19.14
CA PHE A 242 8.39 10.49 -18.16
C PHE A 242 7.26 9.48 -17.94
N TRP A 243 6.07 9.97 -17.63
CA TRP A 243 4.91 9.16 -17.24
C TRP A 243 4.02 8.78 -18.43
N SER A 244 4.55 8.90 -19.65
CA SER A 244 3.89 8.39 -20.85
C SER A 244 3.49 6.93 -20.66
N PRO A 245 2.32 6.49 -21.13
CA PRO A 245 1.92 5.09 -21.12
C PRO A 245 2.92 4.19 -21.87
N ALA A 246 3.74 4.71 -22.77
CA ALA A 246 4.74 3.91 -23.47
C ALA A 246 5.88 3.41 -22.54
N ASN A 247 6.19 4.14 -21.47
CA ASN A 247 7.29 3.81 -20.57
C ASN A 247 6.85 2.83 -19.48
N SER A 248 7.69 1.86 -19.15
CA SER A 248 7.62 1.17 -17.85
C SER A 248 7.94 2.13 -16.70
N GLU A 249 7.61 1.73 -15.47
CA GLU A 249 7.93 2.54 -14.28
C GLU A 249 9.44 2.77 -14.14
N ALA A 250 10.26 1.75 -14.43
CA ALA A 250 11.71 1.86 -14.39
C ALA A 250 12.26 2.82 -15.46
N GLU A 251 11.73 2.77 -16.70
CA GLU A 251 12.12 3.70 -17.77
C GLU A 251 11.71 5.14 -17.44
N ALA A 252 10.53 5.34 -16.83
CA ALA A 252 10.06 6.66 -16.40
C ALA A 252 10.94 7.27 -15.30
N LEU A 253 11.32 6.46 -14.29
CA LEU A 253 12.27 6.88 -13.25
C LEU A 253 13.63 7.26 -13.86
N ASN A 254 14.14 6.43 -14.76
CA ASN A 254 15.40 6.70 -15.46
C ASN A 254 15.35 8.00 -16.24
N ALA A 255 14.31 8.18 -17.05
CA ALA A 255 14.13 9.41 -17.83
C ALA A 255 14.07 10.65 -16.95
N SER A 256 13.42 10.55 -15.78
CA SER A 256 13.35 11.66 -14.81
C SER A 256 14.71 12.00 -14.20
N VAL A 257 15.49 10.99 -13.82
CA VAL A 257 16.84 11.15 -13.23
C VAL A 257 17.85 11.69 -14.26
N GLU A 258 17.80 11.19 -15.49
CA GLU A 258 18.63 11.68 -16.59
C GLU A 258 18.28 13.12 -17.00
N MET A 259 16.99 13.45 -17.10
CA MET A 259 16.57 14.82 -17.39
C MET A 259 17.04 15.78 -16.30
N ARG A 260 17.04 15.34 -15.03
CA ARG A 260 17.54 16.16 -13.93
C ARG A 260 19.04 16.42 -14.01
N HIS A 261 19.83 15.44 -14.44
CA HIS A 261 21.26 15.65 -14.69
C HIS A 261 21.50 16.66 -15.80
N ALA A 262 20.81 16.47 -16.93
CA ALA A 262 20.84 17.41 -18.03
C ALA A 262 20.40 18.82 -17.58
N TYR A 263 19.43 18.94 -16.67
CA TYR A 263 19.04 20.22 -16.10
C TYR A 263 20.19 20.89 -15.33
N TRP A 264 20.96 20.16 -14.53
CA TRP A 264 22.12 20.72 -13.82
C TRP A 264 23.21 21.22 -14.77
N GLU A 265 23.44 20.55 -15.91
CA GLU A 265 24.45 21.00 -16.87
C GLU A 265 24.21 22.44 -17.37
N THR A 266 22.96 22.91 -17.32
CA THR A 266 22.57 24.26 -17.76
C THR A 266 23.02 25.40 -16.84
N GLY A 267 23.54 25.10 -15.65
CA GLY A 267 24.00 26.11 -14.69
C GLY A 267 25.26 25.68 -13.97
N SER A 268 26.20 25.07 -14.69
CA SER A 268 27.38 24.43 -14.09
C SER A 268 28.31 25.46 -13.45
N GLU A 269 28.52 26.61 -14.10
CA GLU A 269 29.35 27.69 -13.54
C GLU A 269 28.73 28.29 -12.28
N ASN A 270 27.40 28.49 -12.29
CA ASN A 270 26.69 29.00 -11.13
C ASN A 270 26.76 28.04 -9.93
N GLN A 271 26.57 26.73 -10.19
CA GLN A 271 26.66 25.68 -9.17
C GLN A 271 28.06 25.56 -8.58
N GLU A 272 29.10 25.65 -9.40
CA GLU A 272 30.50 25.65 -8.93
C GLU A 272 30.77 26.86 -8.02
N ASN A 273 30.37 28.06 -8.44
CA ASN A 273 30.58 29.29 -7.67
C ASN A 273 29.90 29.28 -6.30
N GLN A 274 28.71 28.67 -6.23
CA GLN A 274 27.90 28.61 -5.01
C GLN A 274 28.12 27.34 -4.19
N ARG A 275 28.82 26.34 -4.76
CA ARG A 275 29.06 25.02 -4.17
C ARG A 275 27.79 24.31 -3.68
N VAL A 276 26.69 24.45 -4.43
CA VAL A 276 25.42 23.78 -4.11
C VAL A 276 25.42 22.36 -4.64
N ARG A 277 25.45 21.39 -3.73
CA ARG A 277 25.37 19.95 -4.04
C ARG A 277 23.93 19.59 -4.44
N GLN A 278 23.78 18.85 -5.52
CA GLN A 278 22.48 18.38 -6.02
C GLN A 278 22.50 16.87 -6.26
N SER A 279 21.37 16.21 -6.06
CA SER A 279 21.19 14.78 -6.29
C SER A 279 19.75 14.48 -6.70
N LEU A 280 19.55 13.38 -7.41
CA LEU A 280 18.22 12.78 -7.56
C LEU A 280 18.39 11.29 -7.76
N ALA A 281 17.54 10.51 -7.09
CA ALA A 281 17.53 9.06 -7.22
C ALA A 281 16.11 8.54 -7.44
N GLY A 282 16.03 7.47 -8.24
CA GLY A 282 14.88 6.59 -8.29
C GLY A 282 15.02 5.48 -7.24
N TYR A 283 13.94 5.18 -6.54
CA TYR A 283 13.86 4.11 -5.56
C TYR A 283 12.75 3.13 -5.95
N ASP A 284 13.11 1.86 -6.09
CA ASP A 284 12.21 0.71 -6.15
C ASP A 284 11.96 0.23 -4.72
N LEU A 285 10.84 0.68 -4.16
CA LEU A 285 10.52 0.46 -2.77
C LEU A 285 10.21 -1.01 -2.45
N GLN A 286 9.86 -1.81 -3.46
CA GLN A 286 9.63 -3.25 -3.29
C GLN A 286 10.92 -4.01 -2.97
N ARG A 287 12.08 -3.42 -3.34
CA ARG A 287 13.41 -3.98 -3.07
C ARG A 287 14.03 -3.46 -1.78
N PHE A 288 13.39 -2.50 -1.12
CA PHE A 288 13.91 -1.87 0.10
C PHE A 288 14.17 -2.90 1.20
N ARG A 289 13.24 -3.82 1.43
CA ARG A 289 13.41 -4.89 2.42
C ARG A 289 14.59 -5.78 2.11
N ALA A 290 14.74 -6.22 0.86
CA ALA A 290 15.84 -7.07 0.44
C ALA A 290 17.20 -6.38 0.60
N PHE A 291 17.25 -5.06 0.43
CA PHE A 291 18.42 -4.24 0.77
C PHE A 291 18.69 -4.23 2.27
N MET A 292 17.69 -3.93 3.09
CA MET A 292 17.86 -3.89 4.55
C MET A 292 18.28 -5.24 5.13
N GLU A 293 17.74 -6.36 4.63
CA GLU A 293 18.18 -7.71 4.96
C GLU A 293 19.69 -7.90 4.72
N GLY A 294 20.17 -7.48 3.55
CA GLY A 294 21.61 -7.51 3.24
C GLY A 294 22.43 -6.61 4.17
N PHE A 295 21.91 -5.41 4.47
CA PHE A 295 22.60 -4.42 5.29
C PHE A 295 22.81 -4.93 6.72
N VAL A 296 21.77 -5.52 7.31
CA VAL A 296 21.83 -6.11 8.66
C VAL A 296 22.72 -7.35 8.68
N ASN A 297 22.60 -8.24 7.68
CA ASN A 297 23.43 -9.44 7.59
C ASN A 297 24.93 -9.12 7.42
N ALA A 298 25.26 -7.96 6.87
CA ALA A 298 26.63 -7.47 6.78
C ALA A 298 27.18 -6.92 8.11
N GLY A 299 26.39 -6.90 9.19
CA GLY A 299 26.80 -6.39 10.51
C GLY A 299 26.82 -4.87 10.61
N LEU A 300 26.38 -4.15 9.57
CA LEU A 300 26.49 -2.69 9.47
C LEU A 300 25.51 -1.92 10.38
N VAL A 301 24.58 -2.62 11.03
CA VAL A 301 23.72 -2.02 12.07
C VAL A 301 24.42 -1.98 13.42
N ASP A 302 25.29 -2.95 13.72
CA ASP A 302 25.96 -3.07 15.02
C ASP A 302 27.14 -2.10 15.15
N ASP A 303 27.71 -1.64 14.02
CA ASP A 303 28.69 -0.54 13.94
C ASP A 303 28.05 0.85 14.13
N ALA A 304 26.88 0.92 14.77
CA ALA A 304 26.07 2.13 14.91
C ALA A 304 26.82 3.31 15.53
N ASP A 305 27.93 3.13 16.22
CA ASP A 305 28.72 4.24 16.80
C ASP A 305 29.30 5.19 15.73
N ASP A 306 29.44 4.75 14.48
CA ASP A 306 29.93 5.57 13.36
C ASP A 306 28.82 6.29 12.57
N LEU A 307 27.54 5.97 12.81
CA LEU A 307 26.40 6.61 12.14
C LEU A 307 25.98 7.90 12.85
N THR A 308 26.22 9.03 12.19
CA THR A 308 25.79 10.37 12.62
C THR A 308 24.49 10.78 11.92
N PRO A 309 23.72 11.74 12.48
CA PRO A 309 22.70 12.44 11.70
C PRO A 309 23.33 13.02 10.43
N GLN A 310 22.75 12.73 9.26
CA GLN A 310 23.28 12.98 7.90
C GLN A 310 24.26 11.94 7.34
N SER A 311 24.54 10.82 8.03
CA SER A 311 25.36 9.75 7.46
C SER A 311 24.76 9.23 6.15
N ASP A 312 25.65 8.99 5.18
CA ASP A 312 25.37 8.49 3.84
C ASP A 312 25.43 6.95 3.87
N LEU A 313 24.29 6.27 3.84
CA LEU A 313 24.27 4.81 3.92
C LEU A 313 24.93 4.14 2.72
N GLY A 314 24.88 4.77 1.55
CA GLY A 314 25.60 4.29 0.38
C GLY A 314 27.10 4.20 0.65
N ALA A 315 27.69 5.20 1.33
CA ALA A 315 29.11 5.20 1.65
C ALA A 315 29.48 3.98 2.51
N HIS A 316 28.66 3.65 3.51
CA HIS A 316 28.83 2.46 4.34
C HIS A 316 28.66 1.16 3.53
N VAL A 317 27.68 1.11 2.62
CA VAL A 317 27.44 -0.04 1.72
C VAL A 317 28.66 -0.33 0.84
N TYR A 318 29.22 0.68 0.18
CA TYR A 318 30.39 0.48 -0.69
C TYR A 318 31.66 0.20 0.12
N ALA A 319 31.83 0.82 1.29
CA ALA A 319 32.97 0.56 2.17
C ALA A 319 33.02 -0.88 2.67
N ALA A 320 31.85 -1.52 2.88
CA ALA A 320 31.75 -2.91 3.35
C ALA A 320 32.35 -3.94 2.37
N SER A 321 32.66 -3.55 1.11
CA SER A 321 33.23 -4.45 0.08
C SER A 321 32.43 -5.74 -0.13
N ASN A 322 31.12 -5.70 0.17
CA ASN A 322 30.20 -6.82 0.03
C ASN A 322 29.38 -6.66 -1.27
N THR A 323 29.72 -7.46 -2.28
CA THR A 323 29.12 -7.36 -3.63
C THR A 323 27.62 -7.67 -3.65
N GLU A 324 27.14 -8.54 -2.77
CA GLU A 324 25.71 -8.85 -2.65
C GLU A 324 24.95 -7.66 -2.04
N LEU A 325 25.48 -7.04 -0.99
CA LEU A 325 24.90 -5.85 -0.38
C LEU A 325 24.86 -4.69 -1.39
N VAL A 326 25.96 -4.44 -2.10
CA VAL A 326 26.02 -3.41 -3.16
C VAL A 326 24.96 -3.69 -4.22
N SER A 327 24.83 -4.94 -4.69
CA SER A 327 23.82 -5.31 -5.68
C SER A 327 22.39 -5.04 -5.18
N ARG A 328 22.10 -5.38 -3.91
CA ARG A 328 20.78 -5.12 -3.31
C ARG A 328 20.51 -3.64 -3.15
N PHE A 329 21.51 -2.85 -2.76
CA PHE A 329 21.40 -1.39 -2.63
C PHE A 329 21.14 -0.72 -3.98
N GLU A 330 21.89 -1.08 -5.01
CA GLU A 330 21.71 -0.53 -6.37
C GLU A 330 20.40 -0.98 -7.02
N ALA A 331 19.88 -2.14 -6.60
CA ALA A 331 18.57 -2.59 -7.03
C ALA A 331 17.44 -1.81 -6.33
N PHE A 332 17.54 -1.58 -5.01
CA PHE A 332 16.61 -0.73 -4.25
C PHE A 332 16.62 0.70 -4.74
N ARG A 333 17.80 1.29 -4.82
CA ARG A 333 18.00 2.62 -5.35
C ARG A 333 18.33 2.48 -6.82
N SER A 334 17.30 2.10 -7.57
CA SER A 334 17.36 1.92 -9.00
C SER A 334 17.82 3.23 -9.63
N GLN A 335 19.10 3.25 -9.97
CA GLN A 335 19.80 4.37 -10.61
C GLN A 335 20.07 5.55 -9.67
N TYR A 336 21.25 5.44 -9.06
CA TYR A 336 21.99 6.56 -8.56
C TYR A 336 23.31 6.67 -9.30
N ARG A 337 23.36 7.59 -10.25
CA ARG A 337 24.62 8.17 -10.72
C ARG A 337 24.52 9.65 -11.07
N ASN A 338 23.36 10.26 -10.86
CA ASN A 338 23.18 11.67 -11.17
C ASN A 338 23.21 12.47 -9.88
N ASN A 339 24.42 12.95 -9.58
CA ASN A 339 24.65 14.12 -8.76
C ASN A 339 25.44 15.13 -9.61
N ASN A 340 25.54 16.38 -9.15
CA ASN A 340 26.33 17.39 -9.85
C ASN A 340 27.82 17.40 -9.45
N GLY A 341 28.35 16.31 -8.90
CA GLY A 341 29.76 16.20 -8.49
C GLY A 341 30.75 16.23 -9.65
N ALA A 342 30.28 16.09 -10.89
CA ALA A 342 31.08 16.34 -12.08
C ALA A 342 31.25 17.84 -12.39
N ALA A 343 30.34 18.70 -11.93
CA ALA A 343 30.41 20.15 -12.12
C ALA A 343 31.45 20.79 -11.19
N PHE A 344 31.62 20.26 -9.97
CA PHE A 344 32.68 20.65 -9.06
C PHE A 344 32.97 19.53 -8.06
N ASP A 345 34.23 19.42 -7.61
CA ASP A 345 34.62 18.43 -6.61
C ASP A 345 33.84 18.65 -5.30
N TRP A 346 33.10 17.63 -4.87
CA TRP A 346 32.51 17.62 -3.55
C TRP A 346 33.59 17.26 -2.54
N ASP A 347 33.72 18.03 -1.46
CA ASP A 347 34.70 17.75 -0.38
C ASP A 347 34.52 16.36 0.26
N THR A 348 33.36 15.73 0.05
CA THR A 348 33.07 14.37 0.48
C THR A 348 32.23 13.69 -0.59
N PRO A 349 32.66 12.54 -1.14
CA PRO A 349 31.84 11.74 -2.04
C PRO A 349 30.52 11.39 -1.38
N SER A 350 29.43 11.53 -2.13
CA SER A 350 28.09 11.12 -1.72
C SER A 350 27.68 9.93 -2.55
N TYR A 351 27.27 8.90 -1.84
CA TYR A 351 26.68 7.69 -2.36
C TYR A 351 25.24 7.54 -1.92
N GLY A 352 24.61 8.57 -1.34
CA GLY A 352 23.17 8.75 -1.20
C GLY A 352 22.46 7.87 -0.15
N PHE A 353 21.15 8.10 -0.02
CA PHE A 353 20.28 7.49 0.99
C PHE A 353 20.71 7.79 2.44
N ARG A 354 20.27 8.94 2.97
CA ARG A 354 20.73 9.44 4.29
C ARG A 354 20.02 8.82 5.48
N VAL A 355 20.66 8.89 6.65
CA VAL A 355 20.01 8.71 7.97
C VAL A 355 19.87 10.04 8.67
N PHE A 356 18.67 10.39 9.11
CA PHE A 356 18.43 11.58 9.95
C PHE A 356 18.43 11.25 11.44
N ASN A 357 17.86 10.10 11.81
CA ASN A 357 17.76 9.67 13.20
C ASN A 357 18.40 8.30 13.39
N ARG A 358 19.61 8.28 13.96
CA ARG A 358 20.38 7.07 14.28
C ARG A 358 19.57 6.06 15.10
N HIS A 359 18.89 6.52 16.16
CA HIS A 359 18.15 5.63 17.06
C HIS A 359 16.95 4.99 16.35
N ALA A 360 16.24 5.78 15.52
CA ALA A 360 15.17 5.26 14.68
C ALA A 360 15.72 4.24 13.67
N PHE A 361 16.83 4.56 13.00
CA PHE A 361 17.50 3.68 12.04
C PHE A 361 17.85 2.31 12.64
N VAL A 362 18.61 2.27 13.74
CA VAL A 362 19.04 1.00 14.36
C VAL A 362 17.82 0.15 14.77
N SER A 363 16.81 0.78 15.37
CA SER A 363 15.59 0.06 15.81
C SER A 363 14.76 -0.49 14.64
N GLN A 364 14.69 0.24 13.53
CA GLN A 364 13.85 -0.11 12.39
C GLN A 364 14.57 -1.04 11.42
N ALA A 365 15.88 -0.88 11.21
CA ALA A 365 16.68 -1.69 10.29
C ALA A 365 16.69 -3.17 10.67
N ASP A 366 16.87 -3.49 11.96
CA ASP A 366 16.83 -4.87 12.44
C ASP A 366 15.42 -5.46 12.35
N THR A 367 14.40 -4.66 12.62
CA THR A 367 12.99 -5.07 12.46
C THR A 367 12.67 -5.34 10.98
N LEU A 368 13.15 -4.49 10.06
CA LEU A 368 13.05 -4.60 8.60
C LEU A 368 13.68 -5.88 8.07
N ALA A 369 14.93 -6.13 8.46
CA ALA A 369 15.69 -7.29 8.01
C ALA A 369 15.15 -8.62 8.55
N ARG A 370 14.58 -8.63 9.76
CA ARG A 370 13.99 -9.85 10.33
C ARG A 370 12.60 -10.17 9.79
N GLY A 371 12.10 -9.35 8.84
CA GLY A 371 10.74 -9.49 8.32
C GLY A 371 9.66 -9.22 9.37
N VAL A 372 10.00 -8.51 10.45
CA VAL A 372 9.05 -8.13 11.51
C VAL A 372 8.37 -6.79 11.15
N TRP A 373 8.77 -6.18 10.04
CA TRP A 373 8.42 -4.83 9.66
C TRP A 373 7.52 -4.80 8.42
N ASP A 374 6.38 -4.13 8.54
CA ASP A 374 5.25 -4.13 7.60
C ASP A 374 4.94 -2.72 7.06
N GLY A 375 5.96 -1.85 6.97
CA GLY A 375 5.76 -0.45 6.61
C GLY A 375 5.21 0.41 7.74
N GLN A 376 4.87 -0.19 8.88
CA GLN A 376 4.56 0.56 10.07
C GLN A 376 5.89 0.80 10.83
N MET A 377 6.12 2.03 11.29
CA MET A 377 6.47 2.20 12.71
C MET A 377 5.76 1.06 13.45
N GLN A 378 6.37 0.28 14.35
CA GLN A 378 5.52 -0.31 15.38
C GLN A 378 4.87 0.90 16.06
N VAL A 379 3.75 1.37 15.53
CA VAL A 379 2.75 2.06 16.28
C VAL A 379 2.29 0.90 17.11
N ALA A 380 2.98 0.76 18.23
CA ALA A 380 2.40 0.27 19.44
C ALA A 380 0.95 0.83 19.39
N GLY A 381 -0.02 -0.02 19.04
CA GLY A 381 -1.30 0.37 18.45
C GLY A 381 -2.30 -0.77 18.46
N LEU A 382 -3.38 -0.68 17.67
CA LEU A 382 -4.46 -1.66 17.68
C LEU A 382 -4.23 -2.81 16.70
N GLY A 383 -4.34 -4.04 17.20
CA GLY A 383 -4.49 -5.27 16.40
C GLY A 383 -5.92 -5.78 16.46
N ALA A 384 -6.34 -6.55 15.46
CA ALA A 384 -7.62 -7.25 15.52
C ALA A 384 -7.58 -8.59 14.77
N ALA A 385 -8.48 -9.50 15.13
CA ALA A 385 -8.73 -10.77 14.43
C ALA A 385 -10.20 -11.19 14.55
N ILE A 386 -10.70 -11.94 13.57
CA ILE A 386 -12.07 -12.46 13.46
C ILE A 386 -12.00 -13.99 13.28
N LEU A 387 -12.91 -14.72 13.94
CA LEU A 387 -13.09 -16.15 13.75
C LEU A 387 -14.57 -16.56 13.93
N PRO A 388 -15.17 -17.36 13.03
CA PRO A 388 -14.63 -17.77 11.72
C PRO A 388 -14.46 -16.56 10.77
N THR A 389 -13.64 -16.69 9.73
CA THR A 389 -13.38 -15.60 8.77
C THR A 389 -14.48 -15.45 7.71
N SER A 390 -15.47 -16.35 7.71
CA SER A 390 -16.66 -16.21 6.87
C SER A 390 -17.89 -16.87 7.48
N ARG A 391 -19.06 -16.41 7.07
CA ARG A 391 -20.36 -17.06 7.31
C ARG A 391 -21.24 -16.98 6.08
N ALA A 392 -22.17 -17.93 5.97
CA ALA A 392 -23.22 -17.92 4.96
C ALA A 392 -24.58 -18.08 5.64
N GLY A 393 -25.65 -17.60 5.01
CA GLY A 393 -26.99 -17.76 5.60
C GLY A 393 -28.10 -17.52 4.60
N GLN A 394 -29.33 -17.78 5.00
CA GLN A 394 -30.47 -17.39 4.19
C GLN A 394 -30.81 -15.92 4.42
N VAL A 395 -31.41 -15.28 3.42
CA VAL A 395 -32.01 -13.95 3.60
C VAL A 395 -33.03 -13.99 4.74
N GLY A 396 -32.98 -13.00 5.63
CA GLY A 396 -33.76 -12.91 6.86
C GLY A 396 -33.11 -13.56 8.09
N SER A 397 -31.93 -14.18 7.95
CA SER A 397 -31.19 -14.76 9.08
C SER A 397 -30.09 -13.84 9.62
N THR A 398 -29.60 -14.15 10.83
CA THR A 398 -28.48 -13.46 11.47
C THR A 398 -27.28 -14.39 11.55
N VAL A 399 -26.13 -13.93 11.06
CA VAL A 399 -24.84 -14.62 11.24
C VAL A 399 -24.01 -13.93 12.31
N THR A 400 -23.16 -14.69 12.99
CA THR A 400 -22.30 -14.18 14.07
C THR A 400 -20.86 -14.62 13.90
N ALA A 401 -19.93 -13.81 14.41
CA ALA A 401 -18.53 -14.18 14.53
C ALA A 401 -17.92 -13.56 15.79
N PHE A 402 -16.88 -14.22 16.30
CA PHE A 402 -16.07 -13.67 17.36
C PHE A 402 -14.99 -12.78 16.76
N ALA A 403 -14.63 -11.74 17.49
CA ALA A 403 -13.48 -10.92 17.19
C ALA A 403 -12.67 -10.65 18.45
N THR A 404 -11.39 -10.34 18.29
CA THR A 404 -10.54 -9.85 19.38
C THR A 404 -9.83 -8.61 18.91
N MET A 405 -9.83 -7.56 19.73
CA MET A 405 -8.96 -6.40 19.59
C MET A 405 -7.82 -6.52 20.59
N THR A 406 -6.61 -6.16 20.17
CA THR A 406 -5.43 -6.07 21.04
C THR A 406 -4.88 -4.66 21.01
N ASN A 407 -4.30 -4.24 22.12
CA ASN A 407 -3.61 -2.97 22.24
C ASN A 407 -2.14 -3.25 22.53
N ASN A 408 -1.32 -3.18 21.49
CA ASN A 408 0.13 -3.33 21.60
C ASN A 408 0.82 -1.99 21.90
N SER A 409 0.04 -0.93 22.21
CA SER A 409 0.53 0.39 22.57
C SER A 409 0.90 0.52 24.05
N SER A 410 1.62 1.60 24.37
CA SER A 410 1.84 2.08 25.74
C SER A 410 0.69 2.96 26.27
N ARG A 411 -0.38 3.15 25.49
CA ARG A 411 -1.50 4.06 25.80
C ARG A 411 -2.79 3.29 26.05
N THR A 412 -3.71 3.88 26.79
CA THR A 412 -5.07 3.35 26.94
C THR A 412 -5.94 3.85 25.79
N PHE A 413 -6.65 2.94 25.12
CA PHE A 413 -7.69 3.29 24.16
C PHE A 413 -9.07 3.21 24.79
N GLN A 414 -9.93 4.16 24.46
CA GLN A 414 -11.31 4.22 24.95
C GLN A 414 -12.28 3.86 23.82
N ASN A 415 -13.52 3.53 24.16
CA ASN A 415 -14.61 3.31 23.19
C ASN A 415 -14.27 2.37 22.01
N CYS A 416 -13.49 1.34 22.29
CA CYS A 416 -13.06 0.32 21.35
C CYS A 416 -14.20 -0.62 20.97
N ARG A 417 -14.45 -0.78 19.67
CA ARG A 417 -15.55 -1.58 19.14
C ARG A 417 -15.31 -2.00 17.69
N PRO A 418 -15.88 -3.14 17.26
CA PRO A 418 -16.07 -3.40 15.84
C PRO A 418 -17.18 -2.49 15.28
N THR A 419 -17.03 -2.05 14.04
CA THR A 419 -17.99 -1.23 13.31
C THR A 419 -18.04 -1.69 11.86
N PRO A 420 -19.22 -1.71 11.21
CA PRO A 420 -19.26 -1.91 9.77
C PRO A 420 -18.62 -0.69 9.08
N SER A 421 -17.87 -0.91 7.99
CA SER A 421 -17.48 0.19 7.11
C SER A 421 -18.62 0.49 6.12
N ASN A 422 -18.65 1.71 5.62
CA ASN A 422 -19.64 2.22 4.68
C ASN A 422 -19.53 1.66 3.25
N ARG A 423 -18.75 0.59 3.02
CA ARG A 423 -18.46 0.05 1.68
C ARG A 423 -19.41 -1.06 1.20
N VAL A 424 -20.46 -1.42 1.93
CA VAL A 424 -21.44 -2.42 1.47
C VAL A 424 -22.72 -1.79 0.94
N VAL A 425 -23.12 -2.26 -0.25
CA VAL A 425 -24.21 -1.75 -1.10
C VAL A 425 -25.60 -2.17 -0.60
N ALA A 426 -25.68 -3.17 0.29
CA ALA A 426 -26.92 -3.63 0.91
C ALA A 426 -27.03 -3.15 2.37
N PRO A 427 -28.22 -2.73 2.85
CA PRO A 427 -28.41 -2.52 4.28
C PRO A 427 -28.11 -3.85 4.99
N LEU A 428 -27.29 -3.80 6.05
CA LEU A 428 -27.01 -4.93 6.94
C LEU A 428 -27.24 -4.45 8.38
N GLY A 429 -27.87 -5.28 9.20
CA GLY A 429 -28.11 -4.98 10.61
C GLY A 429 -26.87 -5.39 11.39
N PHE A 430 -26.18 -4.44 12.04
CA PHE A 430 -24.95 -4.72 12.78
C PHE A 430 -25.12 -4.48 14.27
N ALA A 431 -24.76 -5.47 15.08
CA ALA A 431 -24.65 -5.32 16.53
C ALA A 431 -23.39 -6.01 17.06
N PHE A 432 -22.94 -5.60 18.25
CA PHE A 432 -21.80 -6.21 18.92
C PHE A 432 -21.98 -6.23 20.43
N GLN A 433 -21.25 -7.11 21.12
CA GLN A 433 -21.17 -7.15 22.57
C GLN A 433 -19.79 -7.67 22.98
N THR A 434 -19.26 -7.20 24.11
CA THR A 434 -18.03 -7.73 24.70
C THR A 434 -18.22 -9.16 25.18
N THR A 435 -17.14 -9.95 25.17
CA THR A 435 -17.11 -11.30 25.73
C THR A 435 -16.00 -11.43 26.77
N ASP A 436 -16.15 -12.40 27.66
CA ASP A 436 -15.06 -12.85 28.52
C ASP A 436 -14.05 -13.63 27.66
N PRO A 437 -12.76 -13.21 27.60
CA PRO A 437 -11.79 -13.82 26.70
C PRO A 437 -11.36 -15.24 27.10
N ALA A 438 -11.64 -15.67 28.33
CA ALA A 438 -11.33 -17.03 28.79
C ALA A 438 -12.46 -18.02 28.47
N THR A 439 -13.70 -17.56 28.38
CA THR A 439 -14.89 -18.43 28.26
C THR A 439 -15.72 -18.17 27.00
N ASN A 440 -15.49 -17.07 26.29
CA ASN A 440 -16.33 -16.52 25.23
C ASN A 440 -17.79 -16.20 25.65
N ALA A 441 -18.09 -16.21 26.94
CA ALA A 441 -19.40 -15.82 27.44
C ALA A 441 -19.65 -14.32 27.22
N LEU A 442 -20.89 -13.94 26.90
CA LEU A 442 -21.27 -12.53 26.76
C LEU A 442 -21.09 -11.80 28.10
N VAL A 443 -20.48 -10.62 28.06
CA VAL A 443 -20.31 -9.72 29.21
C VAL A 443 -20.66 -8.29 28.82
N GLY A 444 -21.04 -7.47 29.81
CA GLY A 444 -21.50 -6.09 29.55
C GLY A 444 -22.83 -6.04 28.81
N GLU A 445 -23.20 -4.85 28.34
CA GLU A 445 -24.44 -4.61 27.59
C GLU A 445 -24.18 -4.57 26.07
N PRO A 446 -25.11 -5.03 25.22
CA PRO A 446 -24.99 -4.89 23.77
C PRO A 446 -24.73 -3.44 23.32
N GLY A 447 -23.83 -3.27 22.35
CA GLY A 447 -23.45 -1.97 21.77
C GLY A 447 -22.53 -1.12 22.64
N VAL A 448 -22.18 -1.57 23.86
CA VAL A 448 -21.25 -0.84 24.73
C VAL A 448 -19.81 -1.16 24.35
N ALA A 449 -19.08 -0.11 23.98
CA ALA A 449 -17.67 -0.18 23.60
C ALA A 449 -16.76 -0.37 24.82
N ALA A 450 -15.57 -0.95 24.60
CA ALA A 450 -14.63 -1.30 25.65
C ALA A 450 -13.49 -0.28 25.81
N THR A 451 -12.80 -0.33 26.95
CA THR A 451 -11.52 0.36 27.17
C THR A 451 -10.40 -0.66 27.07
N LEU A 452 -9.43 -0.47 26.18
CA LEU A 452 -8.24 -1.32 26.08
C LEU A 452 -7.04 -0.65 26.74
N GLN A 453 -6.57 -1.21 27.84
CA GLN A 453 -5.33 -0.79 28.51
C GLN A 453 -4.09 -1.14 27.67
N PRO A 454 -2.93 -0.49 27.90
CA PRO A 454 -1.66 -0.89 27.29
C PRO A 454 -1.37 -2.38 27.45
N GLY A 455 -1.01 -3.07 26.37
CA GLY A 455 -0.81 -4.53 26.35
C GLY A 455 -2.09 -5.36 26.53
N GLY A 456 -3.26 -4.72 26.66
CA GLY A 456 -4.53 -5.37 26.91
C GLY A 456 -5.20 -5.91 25.65
N SER A 457 -6.21 -6.77 25.84
CA SER A 457 -7.07 -7.26 24.77
C SER A 457 -8.52 -7.30 25.21
N GLN A 458 -9.44 -7.23 24.25
CA GLN A 458 -10.87 -7.41 24.46
C GLN A 458 -11.43 -8.29 23.35
N SER A 459 -12.16 -9.32 23.73
CA SER A 459 -12.94 -10.15 22.82
C SER A 459 -14.37 -9.62 22.68
N PHE A 460 -14.95 -9.81 21.50
CA PHE A 460 -16.29 -9.39 21.13
C PHE A 460 -16.99 -10.54 20.40
N ILE A 461 -18.32 -10.52 20.45
CA ILE A 461 -19.15 -11.11 19.40
C ILE A 461 -19.75 -9.97 18.58
N PHE A 462 -19.88 -10.16 17.28
CA PHE A 462 -20.70 -9.30 16.44
C PHE A 462 -21.69 -10.13 15.62
N SER A 463 -22.80 -9.49 15.24
CA SER A 463 -23.89 -10.09 14.47
C SER A 463 -24.23 -9.26 13.25
N ILE A 464 -24.56 -9.93 12.15
CA ILE A 464 -24.95 -9.33 10.88
C ILE A 464 -26.28 -9.94 10.45
N GLU A 465 -27.29 -9.11 10.26
CA GLU A 465 -28.58 -9.49 9.65
C GLU A 465 -28.48 -9.42 8.12
N LEU A 466 -28.90 -10.50 7.45
CA LEU A 466 -28.82 -10.66 6.00
C LEU A 466 -30.15 -10.25 5.36
N PHE A 467 -30.21 -9.08 4.73
CA PHE A 467 -31.46 -8.55 4.16
C PHE A 467 -31.70 -8.87 2.68
N ASP A 468 -30.62 -9.07 1.92
CA ASP A 468 -30.66 -9.32 0.48
C ASP A 468 -29.76 -10.50 0.12
N GLU A 469 -30.01 -11.11 -1.04
CA GLU A 469 -29.15 -12.14 -1.61
C GLU A 469 -27.82 -11.54 -2.09
N GLN A 470 -26.71 -12.20 -1.74
CA GLN A 470 -25.37 -11.70 -1.98
C GLN A 470 -24.39 -12.86 -2.23
N ALA A 471 -23.71 -12.81 -3.37
CA ALA A 471 -22.57 -13.68 -3.64
C ALA A 471 -21.46 -13.45 -2.60
N PRO A 472 -20.64 -14.47 -2.26
CA PRO A 472 -19.60 -14.32 -1.25
C PRO A 472 -18.71 -13.11 -1.49
N ALA A 473 -18.76 -12.15 -0.57
CA ALA A 473 -17.96 -10.94 -0.64
C ALA A 473 -17.41 -10.59 0.75
N GLU A 474 -16.21 -10.04 0.76
CA GLU A 474 -15.55 -9.57 1.97
C GLU A 474 -16.26 -8.31 2.49
N LEU A 475 -16.89 -8.42 3.66
CA LEU A 475 -17.40 -7.29 4.42
C LEU A 475 -16.24 -6.65 5.18
N ASP A 476 -16.15 -5.33 5.04
CA ASP A 476 -15.30 -4.51 5.87
C ASP A 476 -15.90 -4.37 7.28
N VAL A 477 -15.33 -5.12 8.22
CA VAL A 477 -15.48 -4.86 9.64
C VAL A 477 -14.27 -4.07 10.09
N SER A 478 -14.45 -2.79 10.40
CA SER A 478 -13.39 -1.96 10.98
C SER A 478 -13.38 -2.10 12.50
N PHE A 479 -12.19 -2.09 13.10
CA PHE A 479 -12.04 -2.11 14.55
C PHE A 479 -11.52 -0.75 15.00
N ARG A 480 -12.36 -0.02 15.74
CA ARG A 480 -12.11 1.39 16.06
C ARG A 480 -12.13 1.62 17.56
N CYS A 481 -11.21 2.43 18.05
CA CYS A 481 -11.23 3.07 19.36
C CYS A 481 -11.26 4.59 19.22
N ASP A 482 -11.70 5.27 20.27
CA ASP A 482 -11.49 6.70 20.44
C ASP A 482 -10.16 6.90 21.22
N GLY A 483 -9.23 7.65 20.63
CA GLY A 483 -7.93 8.02 21.22
C GLY A 483 -7.59 9.47 20.89
N SER A 484 -6.92 10.19 21.80
CA SER A 484 -6.55 11.59 21.57
C SER A 484 -5.58 11.68 20.38
N ALA A 485 -5.99 12.37 19.32
CA ALA A 485 -5.16 12.68 18.17
C ALA A 485 -3.90 13.45 18.59
N VAL A 486 -2.82 12.74 18.91
CA VAL A 486 -1.46 13.26 18.90
C VAL A 486 -0.57 12.25 18.19
N SER A 487 -0.26 12.61 16.93
CA SER A 487 0.69 12.05 15.96
C SER A 487 0.75 10.51 15.82
N GLY A 488 -0.02 9.96 14.87
CA GLY A 488 0.27 8.66 14.23
C GLY A 488 -0.72 7.52 14.47
N ASP A 489 -1.71 7.70 15.34
CA ASP A 489 -2.69 6.67 15.66
C ASP A 489 -4.09 7.17 15.30
N ASN A 490 -4.67 6.61 14.25
CA ASN A 490 -6.01 6.98 13.77
C ASN A 490 -7.13 6.33 14.60
N GLY A 491 -6.78 5.54 15.64
CA GLY A 491 -7.75 4.80 16.43
C GLY A 491 -8.35 3.62 15.67
N TYR A 492 -7.71 3.11 14.62
CA TYR A 492 -8.16 1.92 13.89
C TYR A 492 -7.11 0.81 13.93
N ALA A 493 -7.58 -0.44 14.01
CA ALA A 493 -6.72 -1.58 13.72
C ALA A 493 -6.46 -1.67 12.20
N ARG A 494 -5.20 -1.95 11.82
CA ARG A 494 -4.84 -2.18 10.42
C ARG A 494 -5.67 -3.33 9.83
N ARG A 495 -6.23 -3.12 8.64
CA ARG A 495 -6.96 -4.16 7.89
C ARG A 495 -5.98 -5.19 7.32
N VAL A 496 -6.27 -6.46 7.55
CA VAL A 496 -5.48 -7.61 7.08
C VAL A 496 -6.42 -8.71 6.61
N GLY A 497 -6.43 -8.94 5.30
CA GLY A 497 -7.28 -9.95 4.66
C GLY A 497 -7.11 -11.34 5.27
N GLY A 498 -8.23 -12.02 5.55
CA GLY A 498 -8.24 -13.36 6.16
C GLY A 498 -7.83 -13.41 7.63
N ILE A 499 -7.67 -12.25 8.29
CA ILE A 499 -7.41 -12.14 9.73
C ILE A 499 -8.51 -11.34 10.41
N ASN A 500 -8.72 -10.10 9.99
CA ASN A 500 -9.75 -9.21 10.57
C ASN A 500 -10.73 -8.69 9.51
N THR A 501 -10.79 -9.37 8.38
CA THR A 501 -11.85 -9.23 7.39
C THR A 501 -12.83 -10.38 7.53
N PHE A 502 -14.06 -10.17 7.07
CA PHE A 502 -15.14 -11.15 7.25
C PHE A 502 -15.92 -11.34 5.96
N THR A 503 -15.86 -12.52 5.36
CA THR A 503 -16.62 -12.80 4.13
C THR A 503 -18.02 -13.26 4.47
N VAL A 504 -19.02 -12.61 3.89
CA VAL A 504 -20.43 -12.94 4.07
C VAL A 504 -21.07 -13.31 2.73
N SER A 505 -21.97 -14.29 2.76
CA SER A 505 -22.84 -14.61 1.62
C SER A 505 -24.26 -14.91 2.10
N SER A 506 -25.23 -14.66 1.23
CA SER A 506 -26.64 -14.90 1.50
C SER A 506 -27.36 -15.39 0.26
N SER A 507 -28.40 -16.20 0.44
CA SER A 507 -29.28 -16.63 -0.64
C SER A 507 -30.73 -16.73 -0.18
N LEU A 508 -31.67 -16.63 -1.12
CA LEU A 508 -33.07 -16.94 -0.87
C LEU A 508 -33.28 -18.46 -0.69
N ASP A 509 -32.47 -19.27 -1.36
CA ASP A 509 -32.53 -20.73 -1.26
C ASP A 509 -31.71 -21.24 -0.06
N PRO A 510 -32.04 -22.43 0.50
CA PRO A 510 -31.24 -23.04 1.55
C PRO A 510 -29.82 -23.36 1.05
N ILE A 511 -28.81 -22.74 1.67
CA ILE A 511 -27.38 -22.93 1.36
C ILE A 511 -26.61 -23.45 2.58
N PRO A 512 -25.43 -24.08 2.40
CA PRO A 512 -24.56 -24.47 3.51
C PRO A 512 -24.00 -23.25 4.25
N ASP A 513 -23.81 -23.39 5.56
CA ASP A 513 -23.10 -22.42 6.42
C ASP A 513 -22.07 -23.18 7.26
N ILE A 514 -20.83 -23.17 6.79
CA ILE A 514 -19.75 -23.97 7.33
C ILE A 514 -18.94 -23.10 8.31
N ILE A 515 -19.17 -23.29 9.60
CA ILE A 515 -18.32 -22.72 10.64
C ILE A 515 -17.05 -23.54 10.71
N ALA A 516 -15.88 -22.91 10.56
CA ALA A 516 -14.58 -23.57 10.59
C ALA A 516 -13.69 -23.04 11.72
N LEU A 517 -13.01 -23.95 12.40
CA LEU A 517 -12.05 -23.66 13.48
C LEU A 517 -10.75 -24.43 13.22
N ALA A 518 -9.61 -23.75 13.34
CA ALA A 518 -8.30 -24.36 13.23
C ALA A 518 -7.61 -24.50 14.60
N ALA A 519 -6.88 -25.60 14.79
CA ALA A 519 -6.08 -25.85 15.97
C ALA A 519 -4.64 -26.22 15.58
N THR A 520 -3.69 -25.45 16.10
CA THR A 520 -2.25 -25.69 15.93
C THR A 520 -1.70 -26.44 17.14
N ALA A 521 -0.64 -27.23 16.96
CA ALA A 521 -0.07 -28.05 18.02
C ALA A 521 0.33 -27.24 19.28
N THR A 522 0.73 -25.99 19.09
CA THR A 522 1.13 -25.05 20.15
C THR A 522 0.00 -24.15 20.62
N SER A 523 -1.21 -24.26 20.06
CA SER A 523 -2.38 -23.43 20.41
C SER A 523 -2.14 -21.91 20.32
N ASN A 524 -1.19 -21.47 19.50
CA ASN A 524 -0.84 -20.06 19.29
C ASN A 524 -1.28 -19.54 17.90
N GLY A 525 -2.01 -20.35 17.13
CA GLY A 525 -2.46 -19.99 15.79
C GLY A 525 -1.37 -20.01 14.72
N VAL A 526 -0.18 -20.55 15.03
CA VAL A 526 0.95 -20.66 14.10
C VAL A 526 1.27 -22.13 13.84
N LEU A 527 1.33 -22.51 12.57
CA LEU A 527 1.92 -23.76 12.13
C LEU A 527 3.45 -23.64 12.17
N GLU A 528 4.03 -24.31 13.16
CA GLU A 528 5.46 -24.35 13.43
C GLU A 528 6.12 -25.52 12.67
N ILE A 529 6.94 -25.23 11.66
CA ILE A 529 7.65 -26.25 10.90
C ILE A 529 9.11 -26.26 11.34
N ALA A 530 9.61 -27.42 11.76
CA ALA A 530 10.86 -27.52 12.51
C ALA A 530 12.09 -27.00 11.77
N ALA A 531 12.13 -27.11 10.44
CA ALA A 531 13.20 -26.60 9.59
C ALA A 531 12.73 -26.56 8.11
N PRO A 532 13.41 -25.82 7.22
CA PRO A 532 13.19 -25.91 5.78
C PRO A 532 13.27 -27.36 5.26
N GLY A 533 12.39 -27.73 4.32
CA GLY A 533 12.30 -29.10 3.78
C GLY A 533 11.45 -30.07 4.62
N GLN A 534 11.12 -29.68 5.85
CA GLN A 534 10.27 -30.47 6.74
C GLN A 534 8.78 -30.17 6.52
N ALA A 535 7.94 -31.02 7.11
CA ALA A 535 6.50 -30.87 7.09
C ALA A 535 5.95 -30.62 8.50
N GLY A 536 4.88 -29.84 8.57
CA GLY A 536 4.04 -29.68 9.76
C GLY A 536 2.58 -29.95 9.43
N ALA A 537 1.75 -30.10 10.46
CA ALA A 537 0.32 -30.23 10.31
C ALA A 537 -0.46 -29.45 11.37
N PHE A 538 -1.69 -29.08 11.03
CA PHE A 538 -2.68 -28.53 11.96
C PHE A 538 -4.05 -29.16 11.69
N ALA A 539 -4.92 -29.14 12.70
CA ALA A 539 -6.26 -29.70 12.61
C ALA A 539 -7.26 -28.61 12.24
N VAL A 540 -8.30 -28.98 11.50
CA VAL A 540 -9.46 -28.13 11.22
C VAL A 540 -10.73 -28.90 11.55
N GLY A 541 -11.61 -28.30 12.34
CA GLY A 541 -12.95 -28.80 12.60
C GLY A 541 -13.99 -27.90 11.95
N THR A 542 -15.07 -28.48 11.46
CA THR A 542 -16.21 -27.76 10.90
C THR A 542 -17.52 -28.17 11.52
N PHE A 543 -18.52 -27.30 11.40
CA PHE A 543 -19.92 -27.58 11.70
C PHE A 543 -20.81 -26.89 10.67
N ASN A 544 -21.74 -27.61 10.06
CA ASN A 544 -22.69 -27.03 9.11
C ASN A 544 -23.99 -26.62 9.82
N LEU A 545 -24.23 -25.31 9.94
CA LEU A 545 -25.50 -24.78 10.44
C LEU A 545 -26.58 -24.69 9.35
N GLY A 546 -26.15 -24.59 8.09
CA GLY A 546 -27.02 -24.43 6.93
C GLY A 546 -27.52 -25.75 6.34
N ALA A 547 -27.99 -25.68 5.10
CA ALA A 547 -28.42 -26.85 4.34
C ALA A 547 -27.25 -27.80 4.05
N GLY A 548 -27.55 -29.09 3.90
CA GLY A 548 -26.55 -30.09 3.54
C GLY A 548 -26.12 -29.99 2.08
N ASP A 549 -24.82 -30.06 1.82
CA ASP A 549 -24.25 -30.14 0.47
C ASP A 549 -22.91 -30.90 0.48
N THR A 550 -22.41 -31.21 -0.70
CA THR A 550 -21.01 -31.60 -0.91
C THR A 550 -20.13 -30.36 -0.83
N ILE A 551 -19.21 -30.37 0.14
CA ILE A 551 -18.29 -29.28 0.41
C ILE A 551 -16.88 -29.68 -0.02
N THR A 552 -16.28 -28.89 -0.90
CA THR A 552 -14.87 -28.96 -1.26
C THR A 552 -14.05 -28.16 -0.24
N ALA A 553 -13.30 -28.87 0.60
CA ALA A 553 -12.32 -28.28 1.52
C ALA A 553 -10.96 -28.17 0.82
N ARG A 554 -10.39 -26.97 0.79
CA ARG A 554 -9.10 -26.70 0.12
C ARG A 554 -8.22 -25.77 0.94
N PRO A 555 -7.00 -26.19 1.33
CA PRO A 555 -6.02 -25.30 1.88
C PRO A 555 -5.35 -24.47 0.77
N VAL A 556 -5.20 -23.16 1.00
CA VAL A 556 -4.68 -22.18 0.05
C VAL A 556 -3.67 -21.29 0.78
N LEU A 557 -2.52 -21.04 0.15
CA LEU A 557 -1.55 -20.06 0.68
C LEU A 557 -2.08 -18.65 0.44
N SER A 558 -1.91 -17.76 1.41
CA SER A 558 -2.22 -16.33 1.25
C SER A 558 -1.37 -15.64 0.19
N ASP A 559 -0.17 -16.17 -0.07
CA ASP A 559 0.74 -15.74 -1.13
C ASP A 559 1.25 -16.96 -1.90
N ALA A 560 1.06 -16.97 -3.22
CA ALA A 560 1.52 -18.02 -4.12
C ALA A 560 3.05 -18.15 -4.18
N GLY A 561 3.79 -17.12 -3.76
CA GLY A 561 5.26 -17.11 -3.67
C GLY A 561 5.81 -17.86 -2.45
N LEU A 562 4.98 -18.26 -1.48
CA LEU A 562 5.45 -18.97 -0.29
C LEU A 562 5.99 -20.36 -0.68
N PRO A 563 7.20 -20.74 -0.22
CA PRO A 563 7.83 -22.02 -0.58
C PRO A 563 7.25 -23.18 0.23
N ALA A 564 5.95 -23.45 0.08
CA ALA A 564 5.24 -24.52 0.73
C ALA A 564 4.26 -25.22 -0.22
N THR A 565 4.09 -26.53 -0.06
CA THR A 565 2.99 -27.29 -0.67
C THR A 565 2.03 -27.74 0.41
N LEU A 566 0.73 -27.68 0.08
CA LEU A 566 -0.35 -27.97 1.01
C LEU A 566 -1.10 -29.22 0.57
N THR A 567 -1.46 -30.07 1.53
CA THR A 567 -2.39 -31.19 1.30
C THR A 567 -3.35 -31.30 2.48
N ILE A 568 -4.52 -31.89 2.25
CA ILE A 568 -5.58 -32.07 3.24
C ILE A 568 -6.09 -33.52 3.21
N CYS A 569 -6.59 -34.02 4.34
CA CYS A 569 -7.33 -35.28 4.44
C CYS A 569 -8.49 -35.14 5.43
N LEU A 570 -9.51 -35.98 5.31
CA LEU A 570 -10.51 -36.18 6.38
C LEU A 570 -9.87 -36.87 7.56
N THR A 571 -10.31 -36.55 8.77
CA THR A 571 -9.84 -37.21 10.00
C THR A 571 -10.95 -37.93 10.75
N GLY A 572 -10.58 -39.02 11.43
CA GLY A 572 -11.44 -39.69 12.40
C GLY A 572 -11.33 -39.08 13.80
N ALA A 573 -12.01 -39.69 14.78
CA ALA A 573 -12.00 -39.24 16.18
C ALA A 573 -10.58 -39.22 16.82
N THR A 574 -9.62 -39.98 16.27
CA THR A 574 -8.24 -40.01 16.74
C THR A 574 -7.34 -38.96 16.09
N GLY A 575 -7.86 -38.15 15.17
CA GLY A 575 -7.08 -37.20 14.37
C GLY A 575 -6.29 -37.83 13.22
N ALA A 576 -6.34 -39.15 13.04
CA ALA A 576 -5.69 -39.83 11.92
C ALA A 576 -6.49 -39.63 10.62
N CYS A 577 -5.76 -39.49 9.49
CA CYS A 577 -6.38 -39.42 8.17
C CYS A 577 -7.23 -40.67 7.88
N THR A 578 -8.50 -40.49 7.53
CA THR A 578 -9.41 -41.55 7.05
C THR A 578 -9.56 -41.54 5.54
N SER A 579 -9.10 -40.49 4.87
CA SER A 579 -8.96 -40.40 3.42
C SER A 579 -7.48 -40.31 3.01
N PRO A 580 -7.13 -40.61 1.74
CA PRO A 580 -5.87 -40.18 1.17
C PRO A 580 -5.68 -38.67 1.30
N ARG A 581 -4.42 -38.22 1.37
CA ARG A 581 -4.07 -36.80 1.29
C ARG A 581 -4.18 -36.32 -0.15
N ALA A 582 -4.78 -35.16 -0.36
CA ALA A 582 -4.97 -34.54 -1.66
C ALA A 582 -4.90 -33.01 -1.55
N ASP A 583 -4.87 -32.30 -2.68
CA ASP A 583 -4.84 -30.82 -2.70
C ASP A 583 -6.20 -30.22 -2.30
N SER A 584 -7.29 -30.99 -2.43
CA SER A 584 -8.62 -30.70 -1.91
C SER A 584 -9.37 -31.99 -1.59
N ILE A 585 -10.40 -31.90 -0.75
CA ILE A 585 -11.24 -33.02 -0.37
C ILE A 585 -12.71 -32.62 -0.47
N ASP A 586 -13.50 -33.43 -1.15
CA ASP A 586 -14.95 -33.30 -1.16
C ASP A 586 -15.56 -34.16 -0.05
N ALA A 587 -16.46 -33.58 0.74
CA ALA A 587 -17.21 -34.29 1.77
C ALA A 587 -18.67 -33.83 1.77
N MET A 588 -19.61 -34.77 1.81
CA MET A 588 -21.00 -34.45 2.12
C MET A 588 -21.09 -34.05 3.60
N ILE A 589 -21.53 -32.84 3.89
CA ILE A 589 -21.75 -32.37 5.26
C ILE A 589 -23.22 -31.98 5.40
N LEU A 590 -24.03 -32.84 6.02
CA LEU A 590 -25.45 -32.55 6.22
C LEU A 590 -25.64 -31.43 7.25
N GLN A 591 -26.84 -30.87 7.28
CA GLN A 591 -27.22 -29.92 8.32
C GLN A 591 -26.98 -30.51 9.71
N ASN A 592 -26.44 -29.69 10.61
CA ASN A 592 -26.06 -30.05 11.98
C ASN A 592 -25.02 -31.18 12.09
N GLN A 593 -24.20 -31.39 11.05
CA GLN A 593 -23.08 -32.31 11.10
C GLN A 593 -21.73 -31.58 11.22
N SER A 594 -20.79 -32.26 11.87
CA SER A 594 -19.39 -31.87 11.92
C SER A 594 -18.55 -32.72 10.98
N GLN A 595 -17.51 -32.11 10.42
CA GLN A 595 -16.43 -32.81 9.75
C GLN A 595 -15.10 -32.32 10.32
N SER A 596 -14.08 -33.18 10.33
CA SER A 596 -12.73 -32.82 10.73
C SER A 596 -11.71 -33.17 9.66
N TYR A 597 -10.64 -32.40 9.63
CA TYR A 597 -9.57 -32.47 8.65
C TYR A 597 -8.21 -32.29 9.32
N ALA A 598 -7.18 -32.86 8.69
CA ALA A 598 -5.80 -32.50 8.95
C ALA A 598 -5.22 -31.86 7.69
N VAL A 599 -4.60 -30.69 7.87
CA VAL A 599 -3.91 -29.95 6.82
C VAL A 599 -2.41 -30.08 7.06
N PHE A 600 -1.68 -30.43 6.01
CA PHE A 600 -0.24 -30.62 6.03
C PHE A 600 0.41 -29.58 5.14
N ALA A 601 1.45 -28.94 5.65
CA ALA A 601 2.32 -28.08 4.86
C ALA A 601 3.72 -28.69 4.81
N ARG A 602 4.29 -28.84 3.61
CA ARG A 602 5.69 -29.21 3.42
C ARG A 602 6.43 -28.00 2.85
N THR A 603 7.46 -27.56 3.55
CA THR A 603 8.28 -26.41 3.11
C THR A 603 9.35 -26.85 2.13
N GLN A 604 9.71 -25.95 1.22
CA GLN A 604 10.80 -26.09 0.26
C GLN A 604 11.92 -25.07 0.55
N GLY A 605 11.67 -24.12 1.45
CA GLY A 605 12.60 -23.08 1.87
C GLY A 605 12.22 -22.52 3.25
N ALA A 606 12.97 -21.53 3.71
CA ALA A 606 12.66 -20.83 4.95
C ALA A 606 11.40 -19.96 4.79
N ILE A 607 10.55 -19.94 5.80
CA ILE A 607 9.37 -19.09 5.90
C ILE A 607 9.48 -18.29 7.20
N PRO A 608 9.73 -16.97 7.14
CA PRO A 608 9.81 -16.14 8.35
C PRO A 608 8.45 -16.03 9.04
N LEU A 609 8.45 -15.75 10.35
CA LEU A 609 7.22 -15.46 11.09
C LEU A 609 6.66 -14.11 10.68
N GLN A 610 5.74 -14.12 9.73
CA GLN A 610 4.96 -12.93 9.34
C GLN A 610 3.49 -13.28 9.45
N ALA A 611 2.95 -13.33 10.68
CA ALA A 611 1.60 -13.85 10.91
C ALA A 611 0.48 -13.07 10.19
N ALA A 612 0.76 -11.81 9.81
CA ALA A 612 -0.13 -10.97 9.00
C ALA A 612 -0.14 -11.32 7.50
N VAL A 613 0.90 -12.00 6.99
CA VAL A 613 1.14 -12.21 5.56
C VAL A 613 1.23 -13.70 5.24
N ASN A 614 2.03 -14.46 5.97
CA ASN A 614 2.34 -15.86 5.73
C ASN A 614 1.29 -16.74 6.40
N ARG A 615 0.24 -17.11 5.66
CA ARG A 615 -0.89 -17.87 6.19
C ARG A 615 -1.32 -18.99 5.26
N ILE A 616 -1.97 -19.97 5.87
CA ILE A 616 -2.73 -21.00 5.19
C ILE A 616 -4.20 -20.72 5.49
N ASN A 617 -4.96 -20.34 4.46
CA ASN A 617 -6.41 -20.29 4.51
C ASN A 617 -6.95 -21.68 4.20
N VAL A 618 -8.03 -22.08 4.86
CA VAL A 618 -8.76 -23.31 4.51
C VAL A 618 -10.15 -22.89 4.10
N GLU A 619 -10.42 -23.04 2.82
CA GLU A 619 -11.68 -22.65 2.19
C GLU A 619 -12.61 -23.84 2.09
N PHE A 620 -13.89 -23.60 2.35
CA PHE A 620 -14.97 -24.59 2.22
C PHE A 620 -15.95 -24.07 1.18
N ARG A 621 -15.96 -24.70 0.00
CA ARG A 621 -16.79 -24.29 -1.14
C ARG A 621 -17.90 -25.30 -1.38
N ASP A 622 -19.08 -24.83 -1.72
CA ASP A 622 -20.22 -25.69 -2.05
C ASP A 622 -20.10 -26.30 -3.46
N SER A 623 -21.10 -27.07 -3.87
CA SER A 623 -21.16 -27.71 -5.20
C SER A 623 -21.16 -26.73 -6.38
N THR A 624 -21.46 -25.44 -6.13
CA THR A 624 -21.39 -24.37 -7.14
C THR A 624 -20.03 -23.67 -7.17
N GLY A 625 -19.15 -23.97 -6.21
CA GLY A 625 -17.85 -23.32 -6.03
C GLY A 625 -17.87 -22.07 -5.16
N ALA A 626 -19.03 -21.71 -4.58
CA ALA A 626 -19.16 -20.54 -3.73
C ALA A 626 -18.59 -20.80 -2.33
N LEU A 627 -17.89 -19.82 -1.74
CA LEU A 627 -17.31 -19.92 -0.41
C LEU A 627 -18.43 -19.92 0.66
N ARG A 628 -18.50 -20.99 1.46
CA ARG A 628 -19.47 -21.16 2.57
C ARG A 628 -18.85 -21.26 3.96
N GLY A 629 -17.52 -21.33 4.03
CA GLY A 629 -16.77 -21.37 5.27
C GLY A 629 -15.29 -21.10 5.05
N SER A 630 -14.63 -20.54 6.06
CA SER A 630 -13.20 -20.30 6.03
C SER A 630 -12.60 -20.17 7.42
N THR A 631 -11.34 -20.54 7.55
CA THR A 631 -10.48 -20.30 8.71
C THR A 631 -9.03 -20.14 8.23
N SER A 632 -8.14 -19.64 9.09
CA SER A 632 -6.74 -19.46 8.71
C SER A 632 -5.77 -19.70 9.87
N VAL A 633 -4.56 -20.14 9.55
CA VAL A 633 -3.42 -20.24 10.49
C VAL A 633 -2.21 -19.54 9.89
N ALA A 634 -1.37 -18.92 10.73
CA ALA A 634 -0.06 -18.45 10.28
C ALA A 634 0.87 -19.65 10.04
N ILE A 635 1.91 -19.46 9.23
CA ILE A 635 2.95 -20.48 8.97
C ILE A 635 4.34 -19.88 9.13
N ARG A 636 5.26 -20.64 9.74
CA ARG A 636 6.70 -20.34 9.73
C ARG A 636 7.56 -21.60 9.76
N THR A 637 8.82 -21.45 9.36
CA THR A 637 9.90 -22.38 9.72
C THR A 637 10.63 -21.86 10.97
N ARG A 638 11.10 -22.78 11.82
CA ARG A 638 11.97 -22.47 12.97
C ARG A 638 13.44 -22.43 12.60
#